data_AF-A0A7V2H8X8-F1
#
_entry.id   AF-A0A7V2H8X8-F1
#
_cell.length_a   1.000
_cell.length_b   1.000
_cell.length_c   1.000
_cell.angle_alpha   90.00
_cell.angle_beta   90.00
_cell.angle_gamma   90.00
#
_symmetry.space_group_name_H-M   'P 1'
#
loop_
_entity.id
_entity.type
_entity.pdbx_description
1 polymer ?
#
loop_
_entity_poly.entity_id
_entity_poly.type
_entity_poly.pdbx_seq_one_letter_code
_entity_poly.pdbx_strand_id
1 'polypeptide(L)'
;MGKLKRATAANRENAMSYNRHNRFRSTALLAAVAAGSCFVHGQTTTWTGGSGTWGTAGNWNNGVPGAGGTALVDNGNVAGSVATVTAAANVATLNVSAGDTVQVTGGTLTVTQRTINAGTLLADGGALVLQNSATFSDNTGGHIRAAGGDVFFNSIWIANGTLSSSASGVVRMASGFNYLQDITNTGNLTLDGGARFDPRNTVTNHGSINLNGNMELSGVSVTLNGTGVTNVNFTNIWASAFVGTFTNNSTIQGFGRVGNSLLNMVNTGTIAATVPGQTLRANAAGSDTATTITFQNSGTMMAAGGTLQIGQLSEFVRLDNTGGRIIANGSDVNIRGEITGGTLSSAAGGVIRVNSSGFFLGDAANNGNITVDTGGVFGLRGVVTNNGSINLVGNPSFTSFDQSGASATLVGTGAVNVSGVAIRAIAAAGTLINNSTIQGGGFFGAVGGSSLNFTNNGVVHANSGTLDLSGGAGWVNNGVLRASGDAGIRLLGNLSFAPLTNNGSIDIAADGTFSAQQDARFSGGTAALAGTLELSGTSFGSNPAIGTLTHFRGTGRLNIFGNSRLNLAAGNGTLGTSKFGSVSFGVSSPGRLNLNDNDLIWDYTGASPLTTVRQSIASAYTSGTWGGSGINSDLAAVAASTSTKTGIGYAEATDLGSPATFGGQPIDNTSILMRYTLLGDANLDRTVNIADFARLGASFNSAGAWFNGDFNYDGSINIGDFSLLASNF
;
A
#
# COMPACT_ATOMS: atom_id res chain seq x y z
N MET A 1 12.21 -39.98 36.40
CA MET A 1 13.62 -39.50 36.39
C MET A 1 13.66 -38.34 35.41
N GLY A 2 13.86 -37.06 35.73
CA GLY A 2 14.45 -36.38 36.87
C GLY A 2 15.24 -35.21 36.26
N LYS A 3 14.82 -33.96 36.53
CA LYS A 3 15.37 -32.63 36.10
C LYS A 3 14.49 -31.84 35.13
N LEU A 4 13.42 -31.23 35.65
CA LEU A 4 12.76 -30.05 35.04
C LEU A 4 11.84 -29.37 36.09
N LYS A 5 12.41 -28.93 37.21
CA LYS A 5 11.75 -28.06 38.20
C LYS A 5 12.82 -27.26 38.95
N ARG A 6 13.30 -26.15 38.37
CA ARG A 6 14.06 -25.07 39.05
C ARG A 6 14.32 -23.91 38.07
N ALA A 7 13.27 -23.20 37.68
CA ALA A 7 13.41 -21.92 36.95
C ALA A 7 12.20 -20.98 37.19
N THR A 8 11.58 -21.04 38.38
CA THR A 8 10.38 -20.23 38.68
C THR A 8 10.43 -19.53 40.04
N ALA A 9 11.61 -19.51 40.69
CA ALA A 9 11.80 -18.84 41.98
C ALA A 9 12.67 -17.56 41.89
N ALA A 10 13.56 -17.44 40.90
CA ALA A 10 14.48 -16.31 40.80
C ALA A 10 13.85 -14.99 40.30
N ASN A 11 12.70 -15.05 39.61
CA ASN A 11 12.04 -13.86 39.07
C ASN A 11 11.02 -13.20 40.01
N ARG A 12 10.77 -13.76 41.21
CA ARG A 12 9.92 -13.12 42.23
C ARG A 12 10.69 -12.33 43.29
N GLU A 13 12.00 -12.53 43.41
CA GLU A 13 12.82 -11.79 44.40
C GLU A 13 13.32 -10.44 43.89
N ASN A 14 13.51 -10.26 42.58
CA ASN A 14 13.88 -8.96 42.01
C ASN A 14 12.71 -7.95 41.95
N ALA A 15 11.46 -8.41 41.91
CA ALA A 15 10.27 -7.55 41.96
C ALA A 15 9.96 -7.01 43.38
N MET A 16 10.49 -7.65 44.43
CA MET A 16 10.31 -7.20 45.82
C MET A 16 11.47 -6.36 46.38
N SER A 17 12.58 -6.23 45.63
CA SER A 17 13.70 -5.36 46.00
C SER A 17 13.52 -3.91 45.50
N TYR A 18 12.84 -3.72 44.35
CA TYR A 18 12.58 -2.39 43.78
C TYR A 18 11.51 -1.59 44.55
N ASN A 19 10.59 -2.28 45.23
CA ASN A 19 9.56 -1.64 46.07
C ASN A 19 10.02 -1.28 47.50
N ARG A 20 11.24 -1.67 47.92
CA ARG A 20 11.80 -1.27 49.22
C ARG A 20 12.60 0.03 49.20
N HIS A 21 12.98 0.53 48.02
CA HIS A 21 13.73 1.78 47.91
C HIS A 21 12.85 3.05 47.86
N ASN A 22 11.53 2.92 47.68
CA ASN A 22 10.58 4.05 47.65
C ASN A 22 9.67 4.17 48.89
N ARG A 23 9.87 3.34 49.93
CA ARG A 23 9.05 3.37 51.17
C ARG A 23 9.82 3.72 52.44
N PHE A 24 11.08 4.16 52.34
CA PHE A 24 11.93 4.53 53.48
C PHE A 24 12.34 6.01 53.56
N ARG A 25 11.58 6.92 52.93
CA ARG A 25 11.74 8.38 53.13
C ARG A 25 10.50 9.08 53.70
N SER A 26 9.57 8.33 54.31
CA SER A 26 8.31 8.88 54.84
C SER A 26 8.19 8.84 56.36
N THR A 27 9.20 8.38 57.11
CA THR A 27 9.14 8.29 58.58
C THR A 27 10.52 8.43 59.23
N ALA A 28 11.12 9.61 59.12
CA ALA A 28 12.25 10.03 59.97
C ALA A 28 12.49 11.55 59.85
N LEU A 29 11.51 12.38 60.25
CA LEU A 29 11.77 13.74 60.70
C LEU A 29 10.63 14.24 61.62
N LEU A 30 10.32 13.44 62.63
CA LEU A 30 9.58 13.87 63.81
C LEU A 30 10.60 13.79 64.96
N ALA A 31 10.89 14.94 65.60
CA ALA A 31 11.89 15.15 66.66
C ALA A 31 13.36 15.41 66.22
N ALA A 32 13.63 16.60 65.66
CA ALA A 32 14.84 17.40 65.94
C ALA A 32 14.85 18.77 65.23
N VAL A 33 13.85 19.63 65.45
CA VAL A 33 14.01 21.11 65.37
C VAL A 33 13.07 21.74 66.41
N ALA A 34 13.46 21.64 67.68
CA ALA A 34 12.99 22.54 68.73
C ALA A 34 14.16 23.47 69.10
N ALA A 35 14.74 24.10 68.09
CA ALA A 35 15.54 25.31 68.20
C ALA A 35 14.82 26.35 67.36
N GLY A 36 14.37 27.42 68.02
CA GLY A 36 13.41 28.39 67.48
C GLY A 36 13.76 28.88 66.08
N SER A 37 13.04 28.36 65.10
CA SER A 37 12.67 29.13 63.92
C SER A 37 11.25 29.60 64.19
N CYS A 38 11.11 30.91 64.40
CA CYS A 38 9.82 31.56 64.30
C CYS A 38 9.22 31.12 62.95
N PHE A 39 8.13 30.34 62.97
CA PHE A 39 7.22 30.30 61.84
C PHE A 39 6.68 31.72 61.72
N VAL A 40 7.35 32.55 60.92
CA VAL A 40 6.77 33.79 60.44
C VAL A 40 5.53 33.35 59.68
N HIS A 41 4.37 33.45 60.32
CA HIS A 41 3.10 33.27 59.64
C HIS A 41 3.10 34.25 58.49
N GLY A 42 2.96 33.73 57.26
CA GLY A 42 2.84 34.54 56.07
C GLY A 42 1.75 35.59 56.27
N GLN A 43 2.13 36.87 56.25
CA GLN A 43 1.19 37.96 56.39
C GLN A 43 0.20 37.94 55.22
N THR A 44 -1.10 37.88 55.50
CA THR A 44 -2.13 38.18 54.50
C THR A 44 -2.36 39.68 54.47
N THR A 45 -2.30 40.27 53.27
CA THR A 45 -2.58 41.68 53.04
C THR A 45 -3.42 41.87 51.79
N THR A 46 -4.27 42.89 51.81
CA THR A 46 -5.27 43.19 50.78
C THR A 46 -4.99 44.55 50.17
N TRP A 47 -5.04 44.63 48.84
CA TRP A 47 -4.97 45.87 48.10
C TRP A 47 -6.17 46.74 48.46
N THR A 48 -5.94 48.02 48.78
CA THR A 48 -6.99 48.93 49.29
C THR A 48 -7.90 49.49 48.19
N GLY A 49 -7.64 49.14 46.92
CA GLY A 49 -8.46 49.52 45.77
C GLY A 49 -7.79 50.55 44.85
N GLY A 50 -8.23 50.62 43.59
CA GLY A 50 -7.76 51.59 42.61
C GLY A 50 -6.41 51.26 41.97
N SER A 51 -5.84 52.22 41.25
CA SER A 51 -4.54 52.08 40.57
C SER A 51 -3.40 52.59 41.45
N GLY A 52 -2.31 51.83 41.57
CA GLY A 52 -1.15 52.23 42.38
C GLY A 52 0.06 51.32 42.26
N THR A 53 1.19 51.72 42.85
CA THR A 53 2.44 50.96 42.84
C THR A 53 2.47 49.90 43.95
N TRP A 54 2.86 48.66 43.60
CA TRP A 54 2.90 47.50 44.50
C TRP A 54 3.75 47.73 45.75
N GLY A 55 4.91 48.36 45.59
CA GLY A 55 5.87 48.59 46.69
C GLY A 55 5.48 49.68 47.68
N THR A 56 4.35 50.37 47.48
CA THR A 56 3.90 51.45 48.37
C THR A 56 3.03 50.87 49.48
N ALA A 57 3.51 50.92 50.73
CA ALA A 57 2.82 50.33 51.88
C ALA A 57 1.38 50.86 52.09
N GLY A 58 1.10 52.12 51.72
CA GLY A 58 -0.24 52.71 51.84
C GLY A 58 -1.31 52.13 50.91
N ASN A 59 -0.91 51.38 49.86
CA ASN A 59 -1.83 50.69 48.96
C ASN A 59 -2.28 49.32 49.51
N TRP A 60 -1.79 48.94 50.69
CA TRP A 60 -2.05 47.67 51.34
C TRP A 60 -2.59 47.88 52.75
N ASN A 61 -3.62 47.12 53.14
CA ASN A 61 -4.22 47.23 54.48
C ASN A 61 -3.32 46.77 55.63
N ASN A 62 -2.24 46.05 55.32
CA ASN A 62 -1.36 45.42 56.29
C ASN A 62 0.10 45.47 55.80
N GLY A 63 0.50 46.53 55.09
CA GLY A 63 1.86 46.66 54.53
C GLY A 63 2.10 45.81 53.28
N VAL A 64 3.25 46.02 52.63
CA VAL A 64 3.58 45.38 51.36
C VAL A 64 3.78 43.86 51.55
N PRO A 65 3.15 42.99 50.75
CA PRO A 65 3.32 41.55 50.86
C PRO A 65 4.78 41.14 50.63
N GLY A 66 5.30 40.32 51.54
CA GLY A 66 6.64 39.73 51.46
C GLY A 66 6.66 38.29 50.96
N ALA A 67 7.86 37.70 50.84
CA ALA A 67 8.09 36.39 50.20
C ALA A 67 7.31 35.21 50.79
N GLY A 68 6.97 35.26 52.08
CA GLY A 68 6.13 34.25 52.75
C GLY A 68 4.64 34.61 52.81
N GLY A 69 4.24 35.80 52.38
CA GLY A 69 2.90 36.37 52.57
C GLY A 69 1.87 36.02 51.50
N THR A 70 0.62 36.39 51.75
CA THR A 70 -0.51 36.28 50.82
C THR A 70 -0.96 37.68 50.40
N ALA A 71 -0.94 37.95 49.10
CA ALA A 71 -1.48 39.19 48.52
C ALA A 71 -2.88 38.94 47.97
N LEU A 72 -3.87 39.71 48.44
CA LEU A 72 -5.25 39.71 47.93
C LEU A 72 -5.48 41.01 47.15
N VAL A 73 -5.58 40.94 45.82
CA VAL A 73 -5.88 42.10 44.97
C VAL A 73 -7.39 42.21 44.82
N ASP A 74 -7.88 43.31 45.36
CA ASP A 74 -9.26 43.82 45.39
C ASP A 74 -10.35 42.97 46.06
N ASN A 75 -10.08 41.73 46.48
CA ASN A 75 -10.92 40.90 47.37
C ASN A 75 -12.46 41.03 47.19
N GLY A 76 -12.95 41.12 45.95
CA GLY A 76 -14.37 41.21 45.62
C GLY A 76 -14.98 42.63 45.54
N ASN A 77 -14.19 43.70 45.45
CA ASN A 77 -14.67 45.03 45.10
C ASN A 77 -15.17 45.06 43.64
N VAL A 78 -16.18 45.89 43.36
CA VAL A 78 -16.80 46.01 42.03
C VAL A 78 -16.02 46.94 41.09
N ALA A 79 -15.24 47.87 41.61
CA ALA A 79 -14.44 48.80 40.82
C ALA A 79 -13.03 48.24 40.63
N GLY A 80 -12.67 47.85 39.40
CA GLY A 80 -11.41 47.17 39.12
C GLY A 80 -10.16 47.95 39.56
N SER A 81 -9.22 47.22 40.15
CA SER A 81 -7.94 47.74 40.63
C SER A 81 -6.78 47.42 39.71
N VAL A 82 -5.74 48.26 39.74
CA VAL A 82 -4.48 48.03 38.99
C VAL A 82 -3.28 48.14 39.93
N ALA A 83 -2.73 47.01 40.34
CA ALA A 83 -1.52 46.94 41.16
C ALA A 83 -0.29 46.83 40.27
N THR A 84 0.52 47.89 40.21
CA THR A 84 1.68 48.01 39.30
C THR A 84 3.00 47.68 40.00
N VAL A 85 3.69 46.63 39.57
CA VAL A 85 5.03 46.24 40.02
C VAL A 85 6.08 46.90 39.14
N THR A 86 6.92 47.76 39.74
CA THR A 86 8.01 48.49 39.06
C THR A 86 9.42 48.07 39.49
N ALA A 87 9.52 47.24 40.53
CA ALA A 87 10.77 46.71 41.09
C ALA A 87 10.56 45.28 41.59
N ALA A 88 11.64 44.55 41.91
CA ALA A 88 11.56 43.16 42.32
C ALA A 88 10.67 42.96 43.57
N ALA A 89 9.72 42.03 43.48
CA ALA A 89 8.79 41.67 44.56
C ALA A 89 8.61 40.15 44.61
N ASN A 90 8.41 39.60 45.82
CA ASN A 90 8.20 38.18 46.02
C ASN A 90 7.00 37.98 46.96
N VAL A 91 6.14 37.01 46.64
CA VAL A 91 4.99 36.63 47.45
C VAL A 91 4.82 35.11 47.44
N ALA A 92 4.22 34.54 48.49
CA ALA A 92 3.90 33.12 48.52
C ALA A 92 2.62 32.83 47.75
N THR A 93 1.53 33.51 48.12
CA THR A 93 0.22 33.35 47.48
C THR A 93 -0.27 34.66 46.89
N LEU A 94 -0.73 34.63 45.64
CA LEU A 94 -1.37 35.76 44.98
C LEU A 94 -2.82 35.41 44.65
N ASN A 95 -3.76 36.23 45.11
CA ASN A 95 -5.18 36.15 44.76
C ASN A 95 -5.58 37.45 44.03
N VAL A 96 -6.19 37.35 42.86
CA VAL A 96 -6.64 38.50 42.05
C VAL A 96 -8.09 38.29 41.67
N SER A 97 -8.95 39.24 42.03
CA SER A 97 -10.39 39.14 41.75
C SER A 97 -10.72 39.50 40.30
N ALA A 98 -11.93 39.17 39.86
CA ALA A 98 -12.37 39.47 38.50
C ALA A 98 -12.45 40.99 38.27
N GLY A 99 -11.94 41.46 37.13
CA GLY A 99 -11.87 42.89 36.80
C GLY A 99 -10.57 43.58 37.25
N ASP A 100 -9.75 42.92 38.07
CA ASP A 100 -8.50 43.48 38.56
C ASP A 100 -7.30 43.12 37.70
N THR A 101 -6.24 43.91 37.82
CA THR A 101 -4.97 43.68 37.13
C THR A 101 -3.79 43.81 38.08
N VAL A 102 -2.89 42.83 38.03
CA VAL A 102 -1.52 42.96 38.52
C VAL A 102 -0.60 43.10 37.31
N GLN A 103 0.03 44.26 37.17
CA GLN A 103 0.85 44.59 36.00
C GLN A 103 2.31 44.75 36.41
N VAL A 104 3.22 44.01 35.79
CA VAL A 104 4.66 44.11 36.00
C VAL A 104 5.26 44.94 34.86
N THR A 105 5.52 46.22 35.12
CA THR A 105 6.10 47.16 34.15
C THR A 105 7.62 47.29 34.26
N GLY A 106 8.20 46.85 35.39
CA GLY A 106 9.63 46.80 35.62
C GLY A 106 9.98 45.84 36.76
N GLY A 107 11.21 45.32 36.76
CA GLY A 107 11.64 44.30 37.73
C GLY A 107 10.96 42.94 37.53
N THR A 108 10.90 42.15 38.60
CA THR A 108 10.35 40.79 38.60
C THR A 108 9.35 40.60 39.75
N LEU A 109 8.12 40.15 39.45
CA LEU A 109 7.21 39.62 40.47
C LEU A 109 7.32 38.10 40.51
N THR A 110 7.69 37.54 41.66
CA THR A 110 7.75 36.08 41.85
C THR A 110 6.66 35.61 42.80
N VAL A 111 5.84 34.66 42.35
CA VAL A 111 4.86 33.93 43.17
C VAL A 111 5.37 32.52 43.41
N THR A 112 5.54 32.13 44.68
CA THR A 112 6.32 30.93 45.04
C THR A 112 5.53 29.72 45.53
N GLN A 113 4.21 29.84 45.76
CA GLN A 113 3.39 28.73 46.26
C GLN A 113 2.06 28.55 45.55
N ARG A 114 1.25 29.60 45.40
CA ARG A 114 -0.11 29.48 44.82
C ARG A 114 -0.56 30.75 44.13
N THR A 115 -1.21 30.59 42.98
CA THR A 115 -1.89 31.68 42.27
C THR A 115 -3.38 31.38 42.15
N ILE A 116 -4.23 32.31 42.55
CA ILE A 116 -5.66 32.30 42.31
C ILE A 116 -5.97 33.56 41.50
N ASN A 117 -6.39 33.41 40.26
CA ASN A 117 -6.55 34.54 39.35
C ASN A 117 -7.89 34.46 38.62
N ALA A 118 -8.80 35.37 38.95
CA ALA A 118 -9.99 35.65 38.16
C ALA A 118 -9.85 36.95 37.34
N GLY A 119 -8.78 37.72 37.55
CA GLY A 119 -8.47 38.97 36.85
C GLY A 119 -7.34 38.80 35.83
N THR A 120 -6.47 39.80 35.72
CA THR A 120 -5.35 39.80 34.77
C THR A 120 -4.01 39.86 35.50
N LEU A 121 -3.14 38.89 35.21
CA LEU A 121 -1.71 38.97 35.50
C LEU A 121 -0.96 39.35 34.23
N LEU A 122 -0.37 40.53 34.21
CA LEU A 122 0.22 41.14 33.02
C LEU A 122 1.71 41.40 33.20
N ALA A 123 2.56 40.84 32.34
CA ALA A 123 3.97 41.20 32.23
C ALA A 123 4.16 42.18 31.05
N ASP A 124 4.32 43.46 31.32
CA ASP A 124 4.35 44.56 30.33
C ASP A 124 5.66 45.35 30.42
N GLY A 125 6.77 44.69 30.05
CA GLY A 125 8.14 45.21 30.15
C GLY A 125 8.94 44.63 31.32
N GLY A 126 8.29 44.12 32.37
CA GLY A 126 8.92 43.34 33.45
C GLY A 126 8.74 41.82 33.33
N ALA A 127 9.16 41.06 34.34
CA ALA A 127 9.01 39.61 34.38
C ALA A 127 8.01 39.14 35.45
N LEU A 128 7.09 38.25 35.08
CA LEU A 128 6.22 37.55 36.03
C LEU A 128 6.70 36.11 36.15
N VAL A 129 7.06 35.66 37.35
CA VAL A 129 7.54 34.29 37.61
C VAL A 129 6.55 33.58 38.52
N LEU A 130 5.88 32.55 38.00
CA LEU A 130 5.06 31.63 38.78
C LEU A 130 5.88 30.35 38.98
N GLN A 131 6.16 29.99 40.22
CA GLN A 131 7.09 28.90 40.49
C GLN A 131 6.78 28.09 41.75
N ASN A 132 7.29 26.85 41.78
CA ASN A 132 7.24 25.93 42.93
C ASN A 132 5.84 25.75 43.51
N SER A 133 4.83 25.76 42.63
CA SER A 133 3.44 25.60 43.03
C SER A 133 3.20 24.12 43.36
N ALA A 134 3.55 23.71 44.57
CA ALA A 134 3.18 22.38 45.10
C ALA A 134 1.65 22.25 45.27
N THR A 135 0.94 23.39 45.27
CA THR A 135 -0.51 23.45 45.34
C THR A 135 -1.12 23.85 43.99
N PHE A 136 -2.35 23.41 43.74
CA PHE A 136 -3.11 23.74 42.55
C PHE A 136 -3.37 25.25 42.46
N SER A 137 -2.89 25.90 41.40
CA SER A 137 -3.22 27.27 41.05
C SER A 137 -4.45 27.29 40.13
N ASP A 138 -5.37 28.23 40.40
CA ASP A 138 -6.63 28.34 39.66
C ASP A 138 -6.67 29.67 38.92
N ASN A 139 -6.87 29.61 37.61
CA ASN A 139 -6.97 30.77 36.73
C ASN A 139 -8.36 30.88 36.10
N THR A 140 -9.39 30.34 36.76
CA THR A 140 -10.78 30.39 36.27
C THR A 140 -11.24 31.83 36.04
N GLY A 141 -11.62 32.15 34.80
CA GLY A 141 -12.00 33.49 34.37
C GLY A 141 -10.82 34.46 34.19
N GLY A 142 -9.61 34.07 34.58
CA GLY A 142 -8.43 34.92 34.57
C GLY A 142 -7.61 34.86 33.28
N HIS A 143 -6.84 35.93 33.08
CA HIS A 143 -5.87 36.09 32.00
C HIS A 143 -4.45 36.16 32.55
N ILE A 144 -3.55 35.35 32.00
CA ILE A 144 -2.11 35.50 32.19
C ILE A 144 -1.52 35.95 30.86
N ARG A 145 -0.95 37.15 30.84
CA ARG A 145 -0.60 37.85 29.61
C ARG A 145 0.85 38.35 29.62
N ALA A 146 1.58 38.01 28.57
CA ALA A 146 2.89 38.56 28.27
C ALA A 146 2.77 39.66 27.18
N ALA A 147 2.99 40.93 27.53
CA ALA A 147 2.85 42.08 26.62
C ALA A 147 4.15 42.89 26.54
N GLY A 148 5.20 42.32 25.95
CA GLY A 148 6.53 42.95 25.91
C GLY A 148 7.43 42.59 27.10
N GLY A 149 6.86 42.09 28.21
CA GLY A 149 7.54 41.34 29.25
C GLY A 149 7.33 39.82 29.10
N ASP A 150 8.08 39.03 29.87
CA ASP A 150 7.99 37.56 29.85
C ASP A 150 7.26 37.02 31.09
N VAL A 151 6.43 35.99 30.89
CA VAL A 151 5.85 35.19 31.97
C VAL A 151 6.58 33.85 32.05
N PHE A 152 7.10 33.48 33.22
CA PHE A 152 7.83 32.25 33.44
C PHE A 152 7.05 31.30 34.33
N PHE A 153 6.92 30.05 33.88
CA PHE A 153 6.37 28.92 34.59
C PHE A 153 7.52 27.96 34.95
N ASN A 154 7.73 27.76 36.25
CA ASN A 154 8.81 26.95 36.80
C ASN A 154 8.28 25.95 37.83
N SER A 155 8.05 24.70 37.43
CA SER A 155 7.42 23.67 38.28
C SER A 155 6.06 24.12 38.84
N ILE A 156 5.12 24.45 37.95
CA ILE A 156 3.77 24.89 38.35
C ILE A 156 2.69 23.85 38.05
N TRP A 157 1.57 23.95 38.76
CA TRP A 157 0.29 23.38 38.34
C TRP A 157 -0.74 24.50 38.28
N ILE A 158 -1.25 24.77 37.09
CA ILE A 158 -2.30 25.76 36.85
C ILE A 158 -3.46 25.15 36.04
N ALA A 159 -4.68 25.56 36.36
CA ALA A 159 -5.86 25.17 35.60
C ALA A 159 -6.69 26.38 35.16
N ASN A 160 -7.43 26.20 34.07
CA ASN A 160 -8.44 27.12 33.55
C ASN A 160 -7.91 28.46 33.02
N GLY A 161 -8.80 29.18 32.33
CA GLY A 161 -8.56 30.54 31.86
C GLY A 161 -7.65 30.65 30.64
N THR A 162 -7.15 31.86 30.40
CA THR A 162 -6.48 32.21 29.14
C THR A 162 -5.03 32.59 29.34
N LEU A 163 -4.14 31.95 28.58
CA LEU A 163 -2.78 32.40 28.34
C LEU A 163 -2.75 33.22 27.05
N SER A 164 -2.11 34.37 27.07
CA SER A 164 -2.00 35.25 25.90
C SER A 164 -0.64 35.91 25.84
N SER A 165 -0.24 36.30 24.63
CA SER A 165 0.93 37.14 24.46
C SER A 165 0.75 38.13 23.33
N SER A 166 1.47 39.24 23.40
CA SER A 166 1.45 40.35 22.45
C SER A 166 2.80 41.07 22.46
N ALA A 167 3.06 41.88 21.44
CA ALA A 167 4.38 42.48 21.23
C ALA A 167 5.49 41.40 21.24
N SER A 168 6.62 41.65 21.90
CA SER A 168 7.72 40.69 22.06
C SER A 168 7.54 39.71 23.24
N GLY A 169 6.43 39.80 23.99
CA GLY A 169 6.25 38.99 25.20
C GLY A 169 5.99 37.51 24.92
N VAL A 170 6.51 36.63 25.78
CA VAL A 170 6.33 35.18 25.68
C VAL A 170 5.86 34.61 27.02
N VAL A 171 4.95 33.62 26.98
CA VAL A 171 4.67 32.77 28.13
C VAL A 171 5.57 31.54 28.02
N ARG A 172 6.47 31.34 28.99
CA ARG A 172 7.56 30.37 28.94
C ARG A 172 7.43 29.32 30.05
N MET A 173 7.37 28.06 29.68
CA MET A 173 7.67 26.95 30.58
C MET A 173 9.18 26.75 30.60
N ALA A 174 9.85 27.41 31.55
CA ALA A 174 11.30 27.57 31.54
C ALA A 174 12.05 26.47 32.31
N SER A 175 11.42 25.86 33.32
CA SER A 175 12.03 24.75 34.05
C SER A 175 11.00 23.82 34.72
N GLY A 176 11.47 22.63 35.09
CA GLY A 176 10.69 21.67 35.87
C GLY A 176 9.51 21.04 35.12
N PHE A 177 8.59 20.45 35.89
CA PHE A 177 7.34 19.87 35.38
C PHE A 177 6.22 20.89 35.50
N ASN A 178 5.65 21.29 34.35
CA ASN A 178 4.56 22.25 34.30
C ASN A 178 3.28 21.54 33.90
N TYR A 179 2.30 21.53 34.81
CA TYR A 179 0.99 20.92 34.63
C TYR A 179 -0.01 22.01 34.21
N LEU A 180 -0.47 21.98 32.96
CA LEU A 180 -1.47 22.93 32.48
C LEU A 180 -2.77 22.18 32.17
N GLN A 181 -3.84 22.52 32.88
CA GLN A 181 -5.14 21.86 32.79
C GLN A 181 -6.20 22.82 32.25
N ASP A 182 -7.01 22.37 31.28
CA ASP A 182 -8.18 23.15 30.80
C ASP A 182 -7.83 24.60 30.37
N ILE A 183 -6.66 24.77 29.75
CA ILE A 183 -6.11 26.07 29.36
C ILE A 183 -6.54 26.46 27.95
N THR A 184 -6.87 27.74 27.76
CA THR A 184 -6.96 28.38 26.45
C THR A 184 -5.69 29.19 26.15
N ASN A 185 -4.92 28.82 25.13
CA ASN A 185 -3.78 29.62 24.66
C ASN A 185 -4.18 30.44 23.43
N THR A 186 -4.00 31.76 23.48
CA THR A 186 -4.24 32.67 22.34
C THR A 186 -2.97 33.37 21.85
N GLY A 187 -1.82 33.10 22.50
CA GLY A 187 -0.55 33.74 22.18
C GLY A 187 0.59 32.76 21.92
N ASN A 188 1.81 33.21 22.19
CA ASN A 188 3.02 32.41 22.09
C ASN A 188 3.36 31.75 23.45
N LEU A 189 3.03 30.46 23.55
CA LEU A 189 3.45 29.59 24.64
C LEU A 189 4.70 28.81 24.21
N THR A 190 5.81 28.96 24.92
CA THR A 190 7.08 28.29 24.60
C THR A 190 7.50 27.36 25.74
N LEU A 191 7.93 26.15 25.40
CA LEU A 191 8.59 25.20 26.29
C LEU A 191 10.08 25.21 26.00
N ASP A 192 10.90 25.49 27.02
CA ASP A 192 12.36 25.47 26.90
C ASP A 192 12.90 24.04 27.06
N GLY A 193 14.08 23.75 26.50
CA GLY A 193 14.57 22.37 26.33
C GLY A 193 14.79 21.54 27.58
N GLY A 194 15.01 22.17 28.74
CA GLY A 194 15.15 21.50 30.03
C GLY A 194 13.83 21.26 30.78
N ALA A 195 12.73 21.84 30.30
CA ALA A 195 11.43 21.78 30.95
C ALA A 195 10.55 20.67 30.38
N ARG A 196 9.51 20.32 31.14
CA ARG A 196 8.47 19.36 30.73
C ARG A 196 7.11 20.01 30.81
N PHE A 197 6.28 19.70 29.81
CA PHE A 197 4.89 20.11 29.75
C PHE A 197 3.99 18.88 29.89
N ASP A 198 3.19 18.80 30.96
CA ASP A 198 2.14 17.81 31.15
C ASP A 198 0.76 18.47 30.96
N PRO A 199 0.19 18.43 29.73
CA PRO A 199 -1.17 18.91 29.50
C PRO A 199 -2.18 17.96 30.14
N ARG A 200 -3.26 18.50 30.70
CA ARG A 200 -4.36 17.71 31.27
C ARG A 200 -5.70 18.15 30.74
N ASN A 201 -6.59 17.17 30.53
CA ASN A 201 -7.93 17.37 29.95
C ASN A 201 -7.84 18.06 28.58
N THR A 202 -8.34 19.28 28.44
CA THR A 202 -8.34 20.01 27.17
C THR A 202 -7.34 21.16 27.19
N VAL A 203 -6.52 21.26 26.15
CA VAL A 203 -5.75 22.47 25.85
C VAL A 203 -6.29 23.04 24.55
N THR A 204 -6.93 24.21 24.61
CA THR A 204 -7.46 24.91 23.44
C THR A 204 -6.45 25.94 22.96
N ASN A 205 -5.72 25.64 21.90
CA ASN A 205 -4.72 26.49 21.30
C ASN A 205 -5.29 27.23 20.08
N HIS A 206 -5.33 28.56 20.14
CA HIS A 206 -5.57 29.47 19.02
C HIS A 206 -4.32 30.23 18.58
N GLY A 207 -3.23 30.15 19.36
CA GLY A 207 -1.93 30.77 19.05
C GLY A 207 -0.88 29.73 18.64
N SER A 208 0.34 29.89 19.16
CA SER A 208 1.44 28.94 18.95
C SER A 208 1.87 28.28 20.25
N ILE A 209 2.07 26.97 20.21
CA ILE A 209 2.79 26.21 21.26
C ILE A 209 4.13 25.76 20.67
N ASN A 210 5.24 26.27 21.17
CA ASN A 210 6.59 25.95 20.68
C ASN A 210 7.28 24.97 21.62
N LEU A 211 7.45 23.71 21.19
CA LEU A 211 8.01 22.64 21.99
C LEU A 211 9.51 22.46 21.71
N ASN A 212 10.36 23.10 22.50
CA ASN A 212 11.81 22.84 22.51
C ASN A 212 12.23 21.84 23.60
N GLY A 213 11.32 21.49 24.55
CA GLY A 213 11.41 20.38 25.50
C GLY A 213 10.29 19.33 25.33
N ASN A 214 10.21 18.31 26.19
CA ASN A 214 9.23 17.22 26.03
C ASN A 214 7.82 17.60 26.53
N MET A 215 6.80 17.25 25.73
CA MET A 215 5.41 17.21 26.18
C MET A 215 5.10 15.78 26.64
N GLU A 216 4.97 15.60 27.95
CA GLU A 216 4.85 14.30 28.60
C GLU A 216 3.44 14.12 29.18
N LEU A 217 2.68 13.16 28.65
CA LEU A 217 1.36 12.83 29.16
C LEU A 217 1.51 11.83 30.31
N SER A 218 1.15 12.25 31.52
CA SER A 218 1.28 11.43 32.74
C SER A 218 -0.08 10.99 33.30
N GLY A 219 -0.65 9.92 32.76
CA GLY A 219 -1.78 9.20 33.37
C GLY A 219 -3.18 9.73 33.04
N VAL A 220 -3.33 10.63 32.07
CA VAL A 220 -4.62 11.22 31.67
C VAL A 220 -4.83 11.24 30.16
N SER A 221 -6.09 11.24 29.71
CA SER A 221 -6.42 11.57 28.32
C SER A 221 -6.29 13.08 28.11
N VAL A 222 -5.80 13.47 26.94
CA VAL A 222 -5.56 14.87 26.58
C VAL A 222 -6.17 15.17 25.23
N THR A 223 -6.87 16.29 25.12
CA THR A 223 -7.37 16.83 23.86
C THR A 223 -6.67 18.16 23.55
N LEU A 224 -5.94 18.21 22.44
CA LEU A 224 -5.39 19.44 21.89
C LEU A 224 -6.37 19.99 20.83
N ASN A 225 -7.05 21.08 21.15
CA ASN A 225 -8.09 21.69 20.32
C ASN A 225 -7.71 23.09 19.83
N GLY A 226 -8.48 23.63 18.89
CA GLY A 226 -8.36 25.02 18.43
C GLY A 226 -7.63 25.17 17.09
N THR A 227 -7.58 26.42 16.64
CA THR A 227 -7.09 26.80 15.30
C THR A 227 -5.58 27.04 15.24
N GLY A 228 -4.92 26.98 16.39
CA GLY A 228 -3.50 27.28 16.55
C GLY A 228 -2.60 26.14 16.10
N VAL A 229 -1.30 26.40 16.20
CA VAL A 229 -0.24 25.49 15.77
C VAL A 229 0.64 25.09 16.95
N THR A 230 0.90 23.79 17.09
CA THR A 230 1.93 23.24 17.97
C THR A 230 3.16 22.88 17.13
N ASN A 231 4.25 23.60 17.34
CA ASN A 231 5.54 23.38 16.67
C ASN A 231 6.41 22.42 17.50
N VAL A 232 6.75 21.27 16.92
CA VAL A 232 7.66 20.26 17.49
C VAL A 232 9.06 20.50 16.91
N ASN A 233 10.03 20.81 17.77
CA ASN A 233 11.41 21.12 17.39
C ASN A 233 12.38 20.25 18.20
N PHE A 234 12.67 19.02 17.73
CA PHE A 234 13.46 17.96 18.41
C PHE A 234 12.74 17.12 19.47
N THR A 235 11.51 17.46 19.83
CA THR A 235 10.89 16.98 21.06
C THR A 235 9.93 15.81 20.84
N ASN A 236 9.63 15.08 21.92
CA ASN A 236 8.66 14.01 21.91
C ASN A 236 7.37 14.48 22.59
N ILE A 237 6.24 14.39 21.88
CA ILE A 237 4.93 14.24 22.51
C ILE A 237 4.80 12.75 22.83
N TRP A 238 4.80 12.36 24.09
CA TRP A 238 4.89 10.95 24.50
C TRP A 238 4.27 10.71 25.86
N ALA A 239 3.95 9.45 26.17
CA ALA A 239 3.50 9.03 27.48
C ALA A 239 4.62 8.32 28.26
N SER A 240 4.72 8.57 29.57
CA SER A 240 5.70 7.93 30.47
C SER A 240 5.15 6.74 31.28
N ALA A 241 3.85 6.48 31.19
CA ALA A 241 3.16 5.29 31.69
C ALA A 241 2.21 4.77 30.60
N PHE A 242 1.52 3.64 30.80
CA PHE A 242 0.37 3.31 29.94
C PHE A 242 -0.73 4.35 30.20
N VAL A 243 -1.08 5.13 29.19
CA VAL A 243 -1.94 6.31 29.33
C VAL A 243 -3.17 6.18 28.43
N GLY A 244 -4.21 6.97 28.72
CA GLY A 244 -5.43 7.11 27.93
C GLY A 244 -5.19 7.64 26.51
N THR A 245 -6.04 8.56 26.04
CA THR A 245 -6.05 8.97 24.63
C THR A 245 -5.51 10.37 24.44
N PHE A 246 -4.53 10.54 23.54
CA PHE A 246 -4.16 11.84 22.99
C PHE A 246 -4.98 12.10 21.72
N THR A 247 -5.85 13.10 21.81
CA THR A 247 -6.71 13.55 20.72
C THR A 247 -6.16 14.87 20.17
N ASN A 248 -5.69 14.86 18.92
CA ASN A 248 -5.32 16.07 18.21
C ASN A 248 -6.47 16.53 17.29
N ASN A 249 -7.07 17.67 17.62
CA ASN A 249 -8.05 18.39 16.79
C ASN A 249 -7.44 19.67 16.18
N SER A 250 -6.13 19.88 16.32
CA SER A 250 -5.40 21.09 15.93
C SER A 250 -4.32 20.79 14.88
N THR A 251 -3.45 21.76 14.61
CA THR A 251 -2.25 21.54 13.78
C THR A 251 -1.04 21.25 14.66
N ILE A 252 -0.39 20.11 14.44
CA ILE A 252 0.95 19.78 14.94
C ILE A 252 1.89 19.76 13.75
N GLN A 253 3.01 20.47 13.83
CA GLN A 253 3.98 20.50 12.73
C GLN A 253 5.43 20.50 13.22
N GLY A 254 6.38 20.29 12.31
CA GLY A 254 7.81 20.39 12.57
C GLY A 254 8.54 19.06 12.36
N PHE A 255 9.38 18.69 13.32
CA PHE A 255 10.16 17.45 13.33
C PHE A 255 10.41 16.94 14.76
N GLY A 256 10.64 15.64 14.91
CA GLY A 256 10.71 14.98 16.21
C GLY A 256 9.72 13.83 16.27
N ARG A 257 8.91 13.75 17.32
CA ARG A 257 7.98 12.63 17.51
C ARG A 257 6.63 13.06 18.09
N VAL A 258 5.57 12.45 17.57
CA VAL A 258 4.21 12.50 18.07
C VAL A 258 3.75 11.08 18.42
N GLY A 259 3.58 10.84 19.71
CA GLY A 259 3.14 9.58 20.30
C GLY A 259 4.24 8.59 20.63
N ASN A 260 3.85 7.54 21.34
CA ASN A 260 4.66 6.34 21.57
C ASN A 260 3.82 5.08 21.77
N SER A 261 4.51 3.95 21.93
CA SER A 261 4.00 2.60 22.24
C SER A 261 3.21 2.48 23.57
N LEU A 262 2.86 3.60 24.18
CA LEU A 262 2.15 3.70 25.47
C LEU A 262 0.90 4.60 25.38
N LEU A 263 0.54 5.08 24.18
CA LEU A 263 -0.46 6.12 23.97
C LEU A 263 -1.47 5.73 22.89
N ASN A 264 -2.77 5.81 23.19
CA ASN A 264 -3.80 5.84 22.15
C ASN A 264 -3.74 7.18 21.43
N MET A 265 -3.69 7.16 20.10
CA MET A 265 -3.62 8.37 19.28
C MET A 265 -4.87 8.51 18.42
N VAL A 266 -5.53 9.65 18.53
CA VAL A 266 -6.64 10.05 17.65
C VAL A 266 -6.27 11.36 17.00
N ASN A 267 -6.15 11.39 15.68
CA ASN A 267 -5.93 12.60 14.91
C ASN A 267 -7.17 12.95 14.07
N THR A 268 -7.82 14.06 14.40
CA THR A 268 -8.89 14.68 13.58
C THR A 268 -8.42 15.98 12.94
N GLY A 269 -7.33 16.57 13.47
CA GLY A 269 -6.65 17.75 12.92
C GLY A 269 -5.55 17.41 11.92
N THR A 270 -4.44 18.16 11.96
CA THR A 270 -3.29 17.98 11.06
C THR A 270 -2.03 17.60 11.82
N ILE A 271 -1.28 16.61 11.33
CA ILE A 271 0.10 16.32 11.73
C ILE A 271 0.99 16.46 10.48
N ALA A 272 1.92 17.42 10.48
CA ALA A 272 2.69 17.78 9.29
C ALA A 272 4.21 17.80 9.53
N ALA A 273 4.96 17.01 8.76
CA ALA A 273 6.42 17.10 8.71
C ALA A 273 6.84 18.28 7.83
N THR A 274 7.25 19.39 8.43
CA THR A 274 7.46 20.67 7.71
C THR A 274 8.91 21.11 7.60
N VAL A 275 9.86 20.39 8.22
CA VAL A 275 11.26 20.81 8.25
C VAL A 275 12.13 19.99 7.28
N PRO A 276 12.75 20.64 6.28
CA PRO A 276 13.65 19.99 5.32
C PRO A 276 14.77 19.19 5.95
N GLY A 277 15.00 17.99 5.39
CA GLY A 277 16.03 17.05 5.86
C GLY A 277 15.73 16.37 7.19
N GLN A 278 14.63 16.72 7.86
CA GLN A 278 14.26 16.17 9.16
C GLN A 278 13.08 15.22 9.05
N THR A 279 12.92 14.37 10.08
CA THR A 279 11.80 13.42 10.19
C THR A 279 10.88 13.81 11.33
N LEU A 280 9.58 13.87 11.04
CA LEU A 280 8.52 13.81 12.05
C LEU A 280 8.02 12.37 12.14
N ARG A 281 8.10 11.77 13.32
CA ARG A 281 7.62 10.40 13.57
C ARG A 281 6.24 10.46 14.19
N ALA A 282 5.22 9.94 13.51
CA ALA A 282 3.92 9.69 14.10
C ALA A 282 3.85 8.21 14.49
N ASN A 283 3.77 7.92 15.78
CA ASN A 283 3.82 6.55 16.26
C ASN A 283 2.99 6.34 17.52
N ALA A 284 1.96 5.51 17.41
CA ALA A 284 1.41 4.75 18.53
C ALA A 284 1.66 3.27 18.23
N ALA A 285 2.39 2.57 19.10
CA ALA A 285 2.49 1.12 18.92
C ALA A 285 1.23 0.45 19.49
N GLY A 286 0.44 -0.15 18.60
CA GLY A 286 -0.67 -1.05 18.91
C GLY A 286 -0.42 -2.43 18.32
N SER A 287 -0.62 -3.48 19.13
CA SER A 287 0.18 -4.71 19.10
C SER A 287 -0.01 -5.69 17.96
N ASP A 288 1.05 -6.46 17.79
CA ASP A 288 1.06 -7.75 17.12
C ASP A 288 0.52 -8.91 17.99
N THR A 289 -0.36 -8.68 19.00
CA THR A 289 -1.19 -9.66 19.79
C THR A 289 -1.31 -9.41 21.31
N ALA A 290 -0.82 -8.29 21.87
CA ALA A 290 -0.76 -8.06 23.32
C ALA A 290 -1.07 -6.63 23.87
N THR A 291 -1.42 -5.64 23.05
CA THR A 291 -1.73 -4.26 23.47
C THR A 291 -2.98 -3.73 22.75
N THR A 292 -3.93 -3.23 23.53
CA THR A 292 -5.22 -2.62 23.12
C THR A 292 -5.05 -1.18 22.63
N ILE A 293 -3.86 -0.80 22.16
CA ILE A 293 -3.54 0.59 21.81
C ILE A 293 -4.09 0.91 20.42
N THR A 294 -4.82 2.02 20.29
CA THR A 294 -5.44 2.47 19.04
C THR A 294 -4.65 3.59 18.39
N PHE A 295 -4.55 3.55 17.05
CA PHE A 295 -4.06 4.66 16.24
C PHE A 295 -5.09 4.97 15.15
N GLN A 296 -5.75 6.12 15.28
CA GLN A 296 -6.81 6.57 14.39
C GLN A 296 -6.45 7.91 13.74
N ASN A 297 -6.72 8.03 12.45
CA ASN A 297 -6.61 9.25 11.68
C ASN A 297 -7.88 9.48 10.85
N SER A 298 -8.69 10.44 11.26
CA SER A 298 -9.78 10.99 10.42
C SER A 298 -9.45 12.40 9.91
N GLY A 299 -8.31 12.96 10.33
CA GLY A 299 -7.76 14.23 9.85
C GLY A 299 -6.72 14.06 8.75
N THR A 300 -5.69 14.90 8.77
CA THR A 300 -4.59 14.90 7.80
C THR A 300 -3.26 14.54 8.45
N MET A 301 -2.53 13.62 7.83
CA MET A 301 -1.11 13.39 8.08
C MET A 301 -0.32 13.72 6.80
N MET A 302 0.68 14.59 6.90
CA MET A 302 1.33 15.15 5.71
C MET A 302 2.85 15.24 5.83
N ALA A 303 3.56 14.89 4.76
CA ALA A 303 4.94 15.30 4.52
C ALA A 303 4.93 16.54 3.63
N ALA A 304 5.39 17.70 4.14
CA ALA A 304 5.35 18.99 3.45
C ALA A 304 6.62 19.79 3.73
N GLY A 305 7.76 19.28 3.27
CA GLY A 305 9.09 19.83 3.50
C GLY A 305 10.00 18.85 4.24
N GLY A 306 9.47 18.16 5.25
CA GLY A 306 10.18 17.07 5.96
C GLY A 306 9.61 15.70 5.63
N THR A 307 10.32 14.65 6.08
CA THR A 307 9.84 13.26 5.97
C THR A 307 8.85 12.96 7.08
N LEU A 308 7.64 12.51 6.73
CA LEU A 308 6.72 11.93 7.70
C LEU A 308 7.02 10.43 7.81
N GLN A 309 7.28 9.94 9.01
CA GLN A 309 7.45 8.51 9.27
C GLN A 309 6.28 8.00 10.13
N ILE A 310 5.53 7.04 9.60
CA ILE A 310 4.45 6.34 10.31
C ILE A 310 4.98 4.95 10.70
N GLY A 311 5.14 4.71 12.00
CA GLY A 311 5.79 3.50 12.55
C GLY A 311 7.32 3.55 12.59
N GLN A 312 7.97 2.63 13.30
CA GLN A 312 9.44 2.59 13.49
C GLN A 312 10.05 1.19 13.43
N LEU A 313 11.39 1.11 13.40
CA LEU A 313 12.24 -0.04 13.06
C LEU A 313 11.62 -1.44 13.23
N SER A 314 11.26 -1.82 14.45
CA SER A 314 10.76 -3.16 14.82
C SER A 314 9.26 -3.20 15.13
N GLU A 315 8.52 -2.11 14.89
CA GLU A 315 7.12 -1.98 15.27
C GLU A 315 6.21 -2.04 14.04
N PHE A 316 5.35 -3.07 14.01
CA PHE A 316 4.22 -3.15 13.09
C PHE A 316 3.07 -2.29 13.62
N VAL A 317 2.74 -1.21 12.93
CA VAL A 317 1.65 -0.30 13.34
C VAL A 317 0.37 -0.65 12.60
N ARG A 318 -0.78 -0.67 13.27
CA ARG A 318 -2.09 -0.68 12.60
C ARG A 318 -2.73 0.70 12.74
N LEU A 319 -2.90 1.39 11.63
CA LEU A 319 -3.51 2.72 11.55
C LEU A 319 -4.87 2.61 10.87
N ASP A 320 -5.93 2.93 11.62
CA ASP A 320 -7.25 3.18 11.05
C ASP A 320 -7.27 4.61 10.51
N ASN A 321 -7.24 4.74 9.20
CA ASN A 321 -7.25 6.00 8.47
C ASN A 321 -8.65 6.32 7.91
N THR A 322 -9.72 5.72 8.45
CA THR A 322 -11.09 5.94 7.97
C THR A 322 -11.49 7.42 8.04
N GLY A 323 -11.88 7.98 6.89
CA GLY A 323 -12.20 9.40 6.73
C GLY A 323 -10.98 10.32 6.64
N GLY A 324 -9.77 9.81 6.89
CA GLY A 324 -8.52 10.55 6.91
C GLY A 324 -7.78 10.62 5.58
N ARG A 325 -6.73 11.46 5.58
CA ARG A 325 -5.84 11.71 4.46
C ARG A 325 -4.39 11.54 4.87
N ILE A 326 -3.62 10.81 4.07
CA ILE A 326 -2.16 10.72 4.16
C ILE A 326 -1.58 11.30 2.87
N ILE A 327 -0.73 12.33 3.00
CA ILE A 327 -0.30 13.16 1.88
C ILE A 327 1.22 13.27 1.82
N ALA A 328 1.82 12.82 0.72
CA ALA A 328 3.21 13.09 0.39
C ALA A 328 3.30 14.32 -0.53
N ASN A 329 3.55 15.51 0.01
CA ASN A 329 3.54 16.78 -0.72
C ASN A 329 4.95 17.36 -0.86
N GLY A 330 5.62 17.04 -1.97
CA GLY A 330 7.01 17.45 -2.22
C GLY A 330 8.05 16.80 -1.31
N SER A 331 7.64 15.86 -0.44
CA SER A 331 8.49 15.11 0.48
C SER A 331 7.87 13.75 0.75
N ASP A 332 8.64 12.85 1.37
CA ASP A 332 8.24 11.45 1.49
C ASP A 332 7.42 11.16 2.75
N VAL A 333 6.43 10.28 2.59
CA VAL A 333 5.80 9.57 3.70
C VAL A 333 6.36 8.15 3.72
N ASN A 334 7.08 7.80 4.78
CA ASN A 334 7.58 6.45 5.02
C ASN A 334 6.60 5.69 5.90
N ILE A 335 6.12 4.53 5.43
CA ILE A 335 5.08 3.76 6.13
C ILE A 335 5.61 2.37 6.49
N ARG A 336 5.26 1.93 7.70
CA ARG A 336 5.48 0.57 8.21
C ARG A 336 4.23 0.08 8.92
N GLY A 337 3.73 -1.10 8.57
CA GLY A 337 2.55 -1.69 9.19
C GLY A 337 1.34 -1.79 8.25
N GLU A 338 0.14 -1.65 8.78
CA GLU A 338 -1.12 -1.74 8.06
C GLU A 338 -1.90 -0.43 8.16
N ILE A 339 -2.40 0.05 7.03
CA ILE A 339 -3.32 1.18 6.96
C ILE A 339 -4.64 0.68 6.42
N THR A 340 -5.72 0.95 7.16
CA THR A 340 -7.08 0.62 6.76
C THR A 340 -7.88 1.90 6.52
N GLY A 341 -8.58 2.02 5.40
CA GLY A 341 -9.48 3.15 5.15
C GLY A 341 -8.82 4.44 4.65
N GLY A 342 -9.68 5.38 4.23
CA GLY A 342 -9.28 6.74 3.84
C GLY A 342 -8.50 6.85 2.54
N THR A 343 -7.77 7.94 2.39
CA THR A 343 -7.04 8.29 1.16
C THR A 343 -5.55 8.45 1.37
N LEU A 344 -4.77 7.90 0.44
CA LEU A 344 -3.34 8.13 0.27
C LEU A 344 -3.15 8.96 -1.00
N SER A 345 -2.35 10.04 -0.94
CA SER A 345 -2.13 10.91 -2.09
C SER A 345 -0.70 11.45 -2.13
N SER A 346 -0.24 11.81 -3.33
CA SER A 346 1.04 12.47 -3.55
C SER A 346 0.86 13.72 -4.40
N ALA A 347 1.60 14.76 -4.09
CA ALA A 347 1.65 16.01 -4.86
C ALA A 347 3.10 16.54 -4.91
N ALA A 348 3.38 17.44 -5.85
CA ALA A 348 4.67 18.12 -5.97
C ALA A 348 5.91 17.19 -5.97
N GLY A 349 5.77 15.95 -6.46
CA GLY A 349 6.85 14.95 -6.51
C GLY A 349 7.07 14.14 -5.22
N GLY A 350 6.26 14.32 -4.18
CA GLY A 350 6.33 13.50 -2.97
C GLY A 350 5.98 12.03 -3.23
N VAL A 351 6.55 11.12 -2.44
CA VAL A 351 6.34 9.67 -2.60
C VAL A 351 5.88 9.05 -1.28
N ILE A 352 4.96 8.09 -1.37
CA ILE A 352 4.63 7.20 -0.26
C ILE A 352 5.52 5.98 -0.39
N ARG A 353 6.50 5.83 0.51
CA ARG A 353 7.62 4.89 0.35
C ARG A 353 7.58 3.75 1.36
N VAL A 354 7.90 2.54 0.88
CA VAL A 354 7.99 1.30 1.65
C VAL A 354 9.40 0.73 1.54
N ASN A 355 10.15 0.70 2.65
CA ASN A 355 11.62 0.55 2.60
C ASN A 355 12.24 -0.67 3.32
N SER A 356 11.50 -1.49 4.09
CA SER A 356 12.02 -2.81 4.57
C SER A 356 11.10 -3.59 5.53
N SER A 357 10.16 -2.93 6.22
CA SER A 357 9.21 -3.60 7.13
C SER A 357 7.82 -3.50 6.53
N GLY A 358 7.13 -4.63 6.38
CA GLY A 358 5.98 -4.73 5.49
C GLY A 358 4.90 -3.67 5.66
N PHE A 359 4.36 -3.22 4.53
CA PHE A 359 3.23 -2.30 4.43
C PHE A 359 2.01 -3.00 3.84
N PHE A 360 0.89 -3.03 4.55
CA PHE A 360 -0.39 -3.51 4.04
C PHE A 360 -1.34 -2.33 3.85
N LEU A 361 -1.96 -2.25 2.67
CA LEU A 361 -3.00 -1.29 2.36
C LEU A 361 -4.36 -2.01 2.32
N GLY A 362 -5.27 -1.65 3.22
CA GLY A 362 -6.58 -2.25 3.36
C GLY A 362 -7.71 -1.24 3.14
N ASP A 363 -8.75 -1.61 2.39
CA ASP A 363 -10.00 -0.83 2.29
C ASP A 363 -9.83 0.68 2.03
N ALA A 364 -8.79 1.05 1.28
CA ALA A 364 -8.33 2.44 1.12
C ALA A 364 -8.21 2.82 -0.36
N ALA A 365 -8.19 4.14 -0.62
CA ALA A 365 -7.96 4.69 -1.94
C ALA A 365 -6.53 5.25 -2.07
N ASN A 366 -5.77 4.74 -3.04
CA ASN A 366 -4.51 5.34 -3.49
C ASN A 366 -4.78 6.28 -4.67
N ASN A 367 -4.63 7.58 -4.44
CA ASN A 367 -4.65 8.63 -5.46
C ASN A 367 -3.24 9.22 -5.70
N GLY A 368 -2.19 8.54 -5.23
CA GLY A 368 -0.82 9.03 -5.27
C GLY A 368 0.17 8.02 -5.83
N ASN A 369 1.44 8.29 -5.58
CA ASN A 369 2.58 7.49 -5.99
C ASN A 369 3.11 6.68 -4.79
N ILE A 370 2.68 5.42 -4.69
CA ILE A 370 3.25 4.46 -3.75
C ILE A 370 4.45 3.80 -4.42
N THR A 371 5.61 3.82 -3.78
CA THR A 371 6.81 3.13 -4.25
C THR A 371 7.32 2.16 -3.19
N VAL A 372 7.46 0.92 -3.60
CA VAL A 372 8.03 -0.16 -2.78
C VAL A 372 9.45 -0.38 -3.25
N ASP A 373 10.40 0.01 -2.41
CA ASP A 373 11.82 -0.09 -2.71
C ASP A 373 12.28 -1.55 -2.65
N THR A 374 13.46 -1.83 -3.23
CA THR A 374 14.08 -3.16 -3.21
C THR A 374 14.13 -3.73 -1.79
N GLY A 375 13.58 -4.95 -1.62
CA GLY A 375 13.52 -5.64 -0.34
C GLY A 375 12.34 -5.22 0.55
N GLY A 376 11.51 -4.28 0.10
CA GLY A 376 10.24 -3.96 0.73
C GLY A 376 9.24 -5.12 0.64
N VAL A 377 8.30 -5.13 1.59
CA VAL A 377 7.14 -6.03 1.57
C VAL A 377 5.89 -5.17 1.46
N PHE A 378 5.05 -5.43 0.47
CA PHE A 378 3.80 -4.70 0.26
C PHE A 378 2.64 -5.67 0.08
N GLY A 379 1.52 -5.44 0.76
CA GLY A 379 0.34 -6.28 0.66
C GLY A 379 -0.93 -5.46 0.50
N LEU A 380 -1.97 -6.11 -0.02
CA LEU A 380 -3.32 -5.55 -0.15
C LEU A 380 -4.28 -6.35 0.72
N ARG A 381 -5.31 -5.69 1.25
CA ARG A 381 -6.40 -6.31 2.03
C ARG A 381 -7.73 -5.68 1.62
N GLY A 382 -8.80 -6.48 1.62
CA GLY A 382 -10.15 -5.96 1.33
C GLY A 382 -10.25 -5.34 -0.05
N VAL A 383 -10.90 -4.18 -0.19
CA VAL A 383 -11.05 -3.47 -1.47
C VAL A 383 -10.14 -2.27 -1.53
N VAL A 384 -9.12 -2.32 -2.38
CA VAL A 384 -8.20 -1.19 -2.60
C VAL A 384 -8.52 -0.51 -3.92
N THR A 385 -8.84 0.79 -3.87
CA THR A 385 -9.04 1.61 -5.07
C THR A 385 -7.75 2.31 -5.44
N ASN A 386 -7.08 1.85 -6.50
CA ASN A 386 -5.89 2.48 -7.04
C ASN A 386 -6.26 3.38 -8.22
N ASN A 387 -6.23 4.70 -8.02
CA ASN A 387 -6.34 5.72 -9.07
C ASN A 387 -4.98 6.35 -9.41
N GLY A 388 -3.94 6.06 -8.61
CA GLY A 388 -2.57 6.51 -8.81
C GLY A 388 -1.65 5.40 -9.30
N SER A 389 -0.41 5.42 -8.81
CA SER A 389 0.63 4.46 -9.15
C SER A 389 1.03 3.66 -7.92
N ILE A 390 1.18 2.34 -8.09
CA ILE A 390 1.84 1.46 -7.14
C ILE A 390 3.05 0.87 -7.84
N ASN A 391 4.26 1.32 -7.51
CA ASN A 391 5.49 0.87 -8.12
C ASN A 391 6.15 -0.21 -7.27
N LEU A 392 6.24 -1.43 -7.80
CA LEU A 392 6.96 -2.55 -7.21
C LEU A 392 8.33 -2.63 -7.89
N VAL A 393 9.36 -2.13 -7.20
CA VAL A 393 10.72 -2.03 -7.75
C VAL A 393 11.58 -3.12 -7.13
N GLY A 394 11.99 -4.12 -7.92
CA GLY A 394 12.87 -5.20 -7.47
C GLY A 394 14.19 -5.23 -8.23
N ASN A 395 15.26 -4.63 -7.70
CA ASN A 395 16.60 -4.79 -8.28
C ASN A 395 17.70 -4.58 -7.22
N PRO A 396 18.63 -5.54 -6.97
CA PRO A 396 18.74 -6.90 -7.50
C PRO A 396 17.99 -7.95 -6.67
N SER A 397 17.44 -7.57 -5.50
CA SER A 397 16.69 -8.45 -4.61
C SER A 397 15.18 -8.39 -4.86
N PHE A 398 14.47 -9.42 -4.41
CA PHE A 398 13.01 -9.46 -4.50
C PHE A 398 12.36 -8.40 -3.63
N THR A 399 11.44 -7.65 -4.25
CA THR A 399 10.36 -6.99 -3.51
C THR A 399 9.23 -7.99 -3.32
N SER A 400 8.74 -8.12 -2.09
CA SER A 400 7.72 -9.11 -1.75
C SER A 400 6.35 -8.47 -1.89
N PHE A 401 5.48 -9.07 -2.69
CA PHE A 401 4.06 -8.74 -2.67
C PHE A 401 3.32 -9.79 -1.86
N ASP A 402 2.88 -9.40 -0.66
CA ASP A 402 2.35 -10.29 0.37
C ASP A 402 0.83 -10.28 0.36
N GLN A 403 0.25 -11.44 0.08
CA GLN A 403 -1.20 -11.68 0.13
C GLN A 403 -1.56 -12.68 1.24
N SER A 404 -0.67 -12.82 2.24
CA SER A 404 -0.94 -13.59 3.45
C SER A 404 -1.87 -12.80 4.38
N GLY A 405 -3.11 -13.27 4.49
CA GLY A 405 -4.02 -12.86 5.57
C GLY A 405 -5.44 -12.46 5.18
N ALA A 406 -5.80 -12.39 3.89
CA ALA A 406 -7.17 -12.37 3.34
C ALA A 406 -7.12 -12.28 1.80
N SER A 407 -8.27 -12.38 1.13
CA SER A 407 -8.38 -11.97 -0.29
C SER A 407 -8.39 -10.44 -0.41
N ALA A 408 -7.91 -9.93 -1.54
CA ALA A 408 -7.92 -8.51 -1.87
C ALA A 408 -8.48 -8.28 -3.27
N THR A 409 -9.24 -7.21 -3.46
CA THR A 409 -9.72 -6.74 -4.76
C THR A 409 -9.09 -5.39 -5.07
N LEU A 410 -8.33 -5.33 -6.16
CA LEU A 410 -7.77 -4.10 -6.69
C LEU A 410 -8.71 -3.54 -7.75
N VAL A 411 -9.20 -2.32 -7.56
CA VAL A 411 -10.05 -1.58 -8.50
C VAL A 411 -9.43 -0.22 -8.81
N GLY A 412 -10.05 0.56 -9.72
CA GLY A 412 -9.64 1.92 -10.03
C GLY A 412 -8.86 2.05 -11.34
N THR A 413 -8.61 3.30 -11.74
CA THR A 413 -8.05 3.66 -13.06
C THR A 413 -6.53 3.74 -13.10
N GLY A 414 -5.87 3.60 -11.94
CA GLY A 414 -4.43 3.62 -11.80
C GLY A 414 -3.76 2.35 -12.28
N ALA A 415 -2.44 2.27 -12.11
CA ALA A 415 -1.66 1.09 -12.47
C ALA A 415 -0.81 0.57 -11.31
N VAL A 416 -0.62 -0.75 -11.27
CA VAL A 416 0.46 -1.40 -10.53
C VAL A 416 1.60 -1.63 -11.52
N ASN A 417 2.73 -0.96 -11.31
CA ASN A 417 3.92 -1.10 -12.14
C ASN A 417 4.85 -2.13 -11.52
N VAL A 418 5.15 -3.19 -12.26
CA VAL A 418 6.10 -4.25 -11.89
C VAL A 418 7.40 -3.98 -12.65
N SER A 419 8.52 -3.96 -11.94
CA SER A 419 9.84 -3.82 -12.54
C SER A 419 10.88 -4.67 -11.83
N GLY A 420 11.75 -5.31 -12.63
CA GLY A 420 12.83 -6.15 -12.14
C GLY A 420 12.33 -7.47 -11.52
N VAL A 421 12.99 -8.01 -10.50
CA VAL A 421 12.64 -9.33 -9.97
C VAL A 421 11.70 -9.15 -8.76
N ALA A 422 10.38 -9.03 -8.93
CA ALA A 422 9.52 -8.71 -7.78
C ALA A 422 8.09 -9.25 -7.83
N ILE A 423 7.88 -10.47 -7.33
CA ILE A 423 6.91 -10.83 -6.28
C ILE A 423 7.45 -12.11 -5.60
N ARG A 424 7.59 -12.12 -4.27
CA ARG A 424 7.54 -13.37 -3.49
C ARG A 424 6.15 -13.48 -2.91
N ALA A 425 5.29 -14.27 -3.55
CA ALA A 425 3.98 -14.56 -2.98
C ALA A 425 4.16 -15.50 -1.77
N ILE A 426 3.97 -14.97 -0.57
CA ILE A 426 3.78 -15.77 0.64
C ILE A 426 2.26 -15.98 0.72
N ALA A 427 1.75 -17.16 0.40
CA ALA A 427 0.32 -17.41 0.55
C ALA A 427 0.03 -18.84 0.98
N ALA A 428 -0.83 -18.91 1.99
CA ALA A 428 -1.63 -20.07 2.31
C ALA A 428 -3.06 -19.57 2.58
N ALA A 429 -3.77 -19.04 1.56
CA ALA A 429 -5.25 -19.07 1.37
C ALA A 429 -5.86 -17.90 0.54
N GLY A 430 -5.30 -16.67 0.58
CA GLY A 430 -5.92 -15.48 -0.02
C GLY A 430 -5.86 -15.41 -1.56
N THR A 431 -6.85 -14.75 -2.19
CA THR A 431 -6.89 -14.47 -3.65
C THR A 431 -6.70 -12.98 -3.93
N LEU A 432 -5.80 -12.64 -4.85
CA LEU A 432 -5.75 -11.30 -5.45
C LEU A 432 -6.68 -11.24 -6.66
N ILE A 433 -7.67 -10.36 -6.61
CA ILE A 433 -8.59 -10.07 -7.71
C ILE A 433 -8.19 -8.74 -8.33
N ASN A 434 -7.69 -8.75 -9.56
CA ASN A 434 -7.35 -7.55 -10.31
C ASN A 434 -8.51 -7.13 -11.22
N ASN A 435 -9.13 -5.99 -10.93
CA ASN A 435 -10.08 -5.30 -11.81
C ASN A 435 -9.48 -4.01 -12.39
N SER A 436 -8.15 -3.88 -12.37
CA SER A 436 -7.40 -2.70 -12.79
C SER A 436 -6.26 -3.09 -13.76
N THR A 437 -5.25 -2.23 -13.90
CA THR A 437 -4.07 -2.50 -14.74
C THR A 437 -2.88 -2.90 -13.89
N ILE A 438 -2.29 -4.05 -14.20
CA ILE A 438 -0.95 -4.45 -13.77
C ILE A 438 -0.07 -4.41 -15.02
N GLN A 439 1.06 -3.71 -14.96
CA GLN A 439 1.90 -3.52 -16.14
C GLN A 439 3.39 -3.52 -15.82
N GLY A 440 4.22 -3.62 -16.87
CA GLY A 440 5.67 -3.51 -16.77
C GLY A 440 6.38 -4.76 -17.26
N GLY A 441 7.42 -5.18 -16.54
CA GLY A 441 8.22 -6.36 -16.86
C GLY A 441 8.90 -6.87 -15.59
N GLY A 442 9.42 -8.09 -15.63
CA GLY A 442 9.99 -8.72 -14.45
C GLY A 442 9.32 -10.02 -14.07
N PHE A 443 9.12 -10.26 -12.78
CA PHE A 443 8.50 -11.48 -12.26
C PHE A 443 7.27 -11.15 -11.42
N PHE A 444 6.13 -11.77 -11.73
CA PHE A 444 4.88 -11.66 -10.99
C PHE A 444 4.34 -13.08 -10.71
N GLY A 445 4.63 -13.62 -9.53
CA GLY A 445 4.23 -14.97 -9.18
C GLY A 445 4.88 -15.47 -7.89
N ALA A 446 4.79 -16.77 -7.61
CA ALA A 446 5.36 -17.36 -6.42
C ALA A 446 6.77 -17.94 -6.67
N VAL A 447 7.64 -17.88 -5.64
CA VAL A 447 8.96 -18.52 -5.64
C VAL A 447 9.02 -19.62 -4.58
N GLY A 448 9.71 -20.73 -4.88
CA GLY A 448 10.02 -21.77 -3.88
C GLY A 448 8.82 -22.63 -3.43
N GLY A 449 7.85 -22.89 -4.30
CA GLY A 449 6.76 -23.84 -4.05
C GLY A 449 5.49 -23.27 -3.40
N SER A 450 5.44 -21.97 -3.10
CA SER A 450 4.20 -21.29 -2.71
C SER A 450 3.25 -21.09 -3.91
N SER A 451 1.96 -20.83 -3.65
CA SER A 451 0.95 -20.54 -4.70
C SER A 451 0.32 -19.17 -4.46
N LEU A 452 0.29 -18.31 -5.49
CA LEU A 452 -0.54 -17.11 -5.50
C LEU A 452 -1.87 -17.46 -6.19
N ASN A 453 -3.01 -17.32 -5.51
CA ASN A 453 -4.30 -17.35 -6.18
C ASN A 453 -4.55 -15.98 -6.82
N PHE A 454 -4.72 -15.93 -8.14
CA PHE A 454 -4.83 -14.68 -8.88
C PHE A 454 -5.98 -14.74 -9.89
N THR A 455 -6.89 -13.78 -9.82
CA THR A 455 -7.97 -13.59 -10.80
C THR A 455 -7.79 -12.24 -11.48
N ASN A 456 -7.49 -12.25 -12.77
CA ASN A 456 -7.46 -11.04 -13.59
C ASN A 456 -8.79 -10.82 -14.30
N ASN A 457 -9.53 -9.79 -13.92
CA ASN A 457 -10.68 -9.27 -14.68
C ASN A 457 -10.34 -7.99 -15.46
N GLY A 458 -9.21 -7.33 -15.14
CA GLY A 458 -8.70 -6.15 -15.82
C GLY A 458 -7.65 -6.48 -16.88
N VAL A 459 -6.52 -5.77 -16.84
CA VAL A 459 -5.43 -5.94 -17.79
C VAL A 459 -4.14 -6.30 -17.06
N VAL A 460 -3.44 -7.32 -17.56
CA VAL A 460 -2.03 -7.58 -17.26
C VAL A 460 -1.22 -7.30 -18.53
N HIS A 461 -0.36 -6.28 -18.51
CA HIS A 461 0.31 -5.76 -19.71
C HIS A 461 1.83 -5.77 -19.58
N ALA A 462 2.50 -6.67 -20.30
CA ALA A 462 3.94 -6.58 -20.50
C ALA A 462 4.26 -5.47 -21.50
N ASN A 463 4.92 -4.40 -21.05
CA ASN A 463 5.23 -3.22 -21.87
C ASN A 463 6.64 -2.61 -21.66
N SER A 464 7.47 -3.21 -20.79
CA SER A 464 8.84 -2.71 -20.51
C SER A 464 9.88 -3.83 -20.34
N GLY A 465 9.54 -5.05 -20.75
CA GLY A 465 10.38 -6.25 -20.66
C GLY A 465 9.53 -7.51 -20.50
N THR A 466 10.17 -8.68 -20.43
CA THR A 466 9.43 -9.92 -20.20
C THR A 466 8.81 -9.93 -18.80
N LEU A 467 7.50 -10.08 -18.71
CA LEU A 467 6.76 -10.35 -17.48
C LEU A 467 6.58 -11.87 -17.31
N ASP A 468 7.39 -12.44 -16.43
CA ASP A 468 7.35 -13.83 -16.01
C ASP A 468 6.18 -14.04 -15.04
N LEU A 469 5.26 -14.91 -15.42
CA LEU A 469 4.12 -15.31 -14.60
C LEU A 469 4.36 -16.73 -14.09
N SER A 470 4.61 -16.87 -12.78
CA SER A 470 4.67 -18.17 -12.11
C SER A 470 3.45 -18.35 -11.21
N GLY A 471 2.37 -18.83 -11.83
CA GLY A 471 1.14 -19.11 -11.11
C GLY A 471 1.14 -20.46 -10.41
N GLY A 472 0.66 -20.47 -9.16
CA GLY A 472 0.23 -21.73 -8.54
C GLY A 472 -1.22 -22.06 -8.88
N ALA A 473 -1.79 -23.09 -8.24
CA ALA A 473 -3.17 -23.51 -8.52
C ALA A 473 -4.15 -22.33 -8.37
N GLY A 474 -4.99 -22.07 -9.37
CA GLY A 474 -6.05 -21.05 -9.29
C GLY A 474 -5.77 -19.72 -9.99
N TRP A 475 -4.89 -19.69 -10.99
CA TRP A 475 -4.78 -18.53 -11.90
C TRP A 475 -5.91 -18.50 -12.91
N VAL A 476 -6.66 -17.40 -12.93
CA VAL A 476 -7.78 -17.16 -13.84
C VAL A 476 -7.58 -15.82 -14.54
N ASN A 477 -7.59 -15.82 -15.87
CA ASN A 477 -7.69 -14.62 -16.69
C ASN A 477 -9.09 -14.52 -17.29
N ASN A 478 -9.93 -13.63 -16.76
CA ASN A 478 -11.20 -13.22 -17.36
C ASN A 478 -11.05 -11.96 -18.24
N GLY A 479 -10.00 -11.17 -18.03
CA GLY A 479 -9.72 -9.94 -18.77
C GLY A 479 -8.71 -10.14 -19.90
N VAL A 480 -7.70 -9.27 -19.96
CA VAL A 480 -6.68 -9.29 -21.03
C VAL A 480 -5.28 -9.57 -20.47
N LEU A 481 -4.58 -10.52 -21.09
CA LEU A 481 -3.12 -10.65 -20.99
C LEU A 481 -2.52 -10.01 -22.25
N ARG A 482 -1.78 -8.91 -22.13
CA ARG A 482 -1.26 -8.15 -23.26
C ARG A 482 0.27 -8.14 -23.30
N ALA A 483 0.86 -8.35 -24.47
CA ALA A 483 2.28 -8.12 -24.73
C ALA A 483 2.45 -7.12 -25.88
N SER A 484 3.26 -6.07 -25.69
CA SER A 484 3.60 -5.08 -26.73
C SER A 484 4.88 -4.30 -26.39
N GLY A 485 5.40 -3.49 -27.30
CA GLY A 485 6.56 -2.63 -27.06
C GLY A 485 7.85 -3.44 -26.91
N ASP A 486 8.05 -4.44 -27.77
CA ASP A 486 9.13 -5.45 -27.70
C ASP A 486 9.16 -6.29 -26.41
N ALA A 487 8.12 -6.18 -25.58
CA ALA A 487 7.98 -6.92 -24.34
C ALA A 487 7.27 -8.26 -24.54
N GLY A 488 7.33 -9.11 -23.50
CA GLY A 488 6.69 -10.41 -23.55
C GLY A 488 5.99 -10.82 -22.27
N ILE A 489 4.99 -11.68 -22.37
CA ILE A 489 4.48 -12.45 -21.24
C ILE A 489 5.08 -13.83 -21.32
N ARG A 490 5.59 -14.36 -20.20
CA ARG A 490 6.15 -15.70 -20.14
C ARG A 490 5.52 -16.50 -19.00
N LEU A 491 4.76 -17.53 -19.34
CA LEU A 491 4.26 -18.48 -18.38
C LEU A 491 5.38 -19.45 -17.98
N LEU A 492 5.70 -19.48 -16.70
CA LEU A 492 6.63 -20.44 -16.11
C LEU A 492 5.83 -21.63 -15.57
N GLY A 493 6.21 -22.84 -15.97
CA GLY A 493 5.47 -24.04 -15.58
C GLY A 493 5.80 -24.55 -14.18
N ASN A 494 4.81 -25.23 -13.60
CA ASN A 494 4.94 -26.05 -12.42
C ASN A 494 3.82 -27.09 -12.42
N LEU A 495 4.19 -28.37 -12.58
CA LEU A 495 3.24 -29.49 -12.70
C LEU A 495 2.42 -29.75 -11.43
N SER A 496 2.84 -29.18 -10.29
CA SER A 496 2.10 -29.30 -9.03
C SER A 496 0.78 -28.51 -9.05
N PHE A 497 0.54 -27.71 -10.09
CA PHE A 497 -0.56 -26.76 -10.14
C PHE A 497 -1.42 -26.93 -11.40
N ALA A 498 -2.68 -26.52 -11.28
CA ALA A 498 -3.63 -26.51 -12.40
C ALA A 498 -3.18 -25.52 -13.50
N PRO A 499 -3.55 -25.75 -14.78
CA PRO A 499 -3.32 -24.80 -15.85
C PRO A 499 -3.87 -23.40 -15.54
N LEU A 500 -3.24 -22.36 -16.10
CA LEU A 500 -3.84 -21.04 -16.18
C LEU A 500 -5.18 -21.15 -16.93
N THR A 501 -6.27 -20.79 -16.27
CA THR A 501 -7.59 -20.75 -16.90
C THR A 501 -7.74 -19.41 -17.60
N ASN A 502 -7.81 -19.42 -18.92
CA ASN A 502 -8.03 -18.24 -19.74
C ASN A 502 -9.49 -18.21 -20.18
N ASN A 503 -10.31 -17.39 -19.56
CA ASN A 503 -11.69 -17.10 -20.00
C ASN A 503 -11.75 -15.86 -20.90
N GLY A 504 -10.73 -14.99 -20.81
CA GLY A 504 -10.63 -13.75 -21.57
C GLY A 504 -9.79 -13.87 -22.84
N SER A 505 -9.00 -12.82 -23.12
CA SER A 505 -8.17 -12.72 -24.32
C SER A 505 -6.69 -12.62 -24.00
N ILE A 506 -5.88 -13.23 -24.86
CA ILE A 506 -4.43 -13.00 -24.95
C ILE A 506 -4.20 -12.06 -26.15
N ASP A 507 -3.78 -10.83 -25.88
CA ASP A 507 -3.51 -9.81 -26.89
C ASP A 507 -2.00 -9.70 -27.16
N ILE A 508 -1.57 -10.17 -28.32
CA ILE A 508 -0.16 -10.19 -28.72
C ILE A 508 0.01 -9.17 -29.84
N ALA A 509 0.46 -7.95 -29.49
CA ALA A 509 0.76 -6.92 -30.47
C ALA A 509 1.89 -7.35 -31.41
N ALA A 510 2.07 -6.65 -32.54
CA ALA A 510 3.03 -7.03 -33.60
C ALA A 510 4.47 -7.22 -33.10
N ASP A 511 4.86 -6.43 -32.10
CA ASP A 511 6.16 -6.45 -31.42
C ASP A 511 6.15 -7.26 -30.12
N GLY A 512 5.00 -7.81 -29.73
CA GLY A 512 4.81 -8.57 -28.51
C GLY A 512 5.12 -10.06 -28.68
N THR A 513 5.49 -10.69 -27.56
CA THR A 513 5.59 -12.15 -27.47
C THR A 513 4.79 -12.68 -26.29
N PHE A 514 3.93 -13.67 -26.53
CA PHE A 514 3.40 -14.51 -25.46
C PHE A 514 4.11 -15.87 -25.52
N SER A 515 4.71 -16.30 -24.42
CA SER A 515 5.45 -17.55 -24.36
C SER A 515 4.98 -18.44 -23.20
N ALA A 516 4.91 -19.74 -23.45
CA ALA A 516 4.72 -20.76 -22.43
C ALA A 516 5.91 -21.71 -22.46
N GLN A 517 6.62 -21.81 -21.33
CA GLN A 517 7.82 -22.64 -21.22
C GLN A 517 7.51 -24.04 -20.68
N GLN A 518 8.56 -24.81 -20.37
CA GLN A 518 8.47 -26.13 -19.76
C GLN A 518 7.42 -26.20 -18.65
N ASP A 519 6.60 -27.25 -18.68
CA ASP A 519 5.48 -27.51 -17.77
C ASP A 519 4.36 -26.45 -17.75
N ALA A 520 4.48 -25.36 -18.51
CA ALA A 520 3.47 -24.31 -18.52
C ALA A 520 2.22 -24.82 -19.24
N ARG A 521 1.06 -24.56 -18.62
CA ARG A 521 -0.24 -24.92 -19.18
C ARG A 521 -1.19 -23.74 -19.12
N PHE A 522 -1.92 -23.53 -20.20
CA PHE A 522 -3.03 -22.57 -20.25
C PHE A 522 -4.19 -23.17 -21.04
N SER A 523 -5.42 -22.81 -20.69
CA SER A 523 -6.61 -23.39 -21.32
C SER A 523 -7.78 -22.41 -21.39
N GLY A 524 -8.41 -22.34 -22.55
CA GLY A 524 -9.63 -21.57 -22.83
C GLY A 524 -9.36 -20.25 -23.55
N GLY A 525 -10.44 -19.50 -23.80
CA GLY A 525 -10.39 -18.13 -24.27
C GLY A 525 -9.80 -17.97 -25.66
N THR A 526 -9.44 -16.75 -26.02
CA THR A 526 -9.00 -16.41 -27.38
C THR A 526 -7.61 -15.79 -27.39
N ALA A 527 -6.96 -15.76 -28.56
CA ALA A 527 -5.78 -14.94 -28.80
C ALA A 527 -5.93 -14.02 -30.01
N ALA A 528 -5.62 -12.74 -29.84
CA ALA A 528 -5.34 -11.81 -30.93
C ALA A 528 -3.84 -11.89 -31.25
N LEU A 529 -3.51 -12.36 -32.45
CA LEU A 529 -2.16 -12.79 -32.84
C LEU A 529 -1.58 -11.87 -33.90
N ALA A 530 -1.07 -10.70 -33.51
CA ALA A 530 -0.25 -9.86 -34.39
C ALA A 530 1.25 -10.16 -34.24
N GLY A 531 1.71 -10.49 -33.03
CA GLY A 531 3.10 -10.84 -32.74
C GLY A 531 3.38 -12.34 -32.70
N THR A 532 4.22 -12.79 -31.77
CA THR A 532 4.60 -14.22 -31.63
C THR A 532 3.88 -14.90 -30.47
N LEU A 533 3.20 -16.01 -30.76
CA LEU A 533 2.79 -16.99 -29.75
C LEU A 533 3.78 -18.16 -29.77
N GLU A 534 4.46 -18.38 -28.65
CA GLU A 534 5.49 -19.39 -28.51
C GLU A 534 5.15 -20.41 -27.41
N LEU A 535 5.20 -21.69 -27.76
CA LEU A 535 5.18 -22.79 -26.82
C LEU A 535 6.51 -23.53 -26.97
N SER A 536 7.33 -23.51 -25.93
CA SER A 536 8.66 -24.12 -25.96
C SER A 536 8.85 -25.03 -24.76
N GLY A 537 9.04 -26.33 -24.99
CA GLY A 537 9.65 -27.23 -24.02
C GLY A 537 11.18 -27.18 -24.14
N THR A 538 11.93 -27.47 -23.08
CA THR A 538 13.36 -27.74 -23.26
C THR A 538 13.55 -29.12 -23.88
N SER A 539 14.57 -29.27 -24.73
CA SER A 539 14.90 -30.50 -25.46
C SER A 539 15.40 -31.65 -24.57
N PHE A 540 15.37 -31.50 -23.24
CA PHE A 540 15.94 -32.45 -22.27
C PHE A 540 14.90 -32.85 -21.20
N GLY A 541 14.05 -33.83 -21.54
CA GLY A 541 13.46 -34.75 -20.55
C GLY A 541 12.46 -34.20 -19.52
N SER A 542 11.77 -33.10 -19.78
CA SER A 542 10.73 -32.55 -18.88
C SER A 542 9.50 -32.12 -19.69
N ASN A 543 8.32 -32.07 -19.08
CA ASN A 543 7.06 -32.15 -19.84
C ASN A 543 6.86 -30.96 -20.79
N PRO A 544 6.24 -31.20 -21.96
CA PRO A 544 5.96 -30.16 -22.94
C PRO A 544 5.05 -29.05 -22.41
N ALA A 545 5.18 -27.84 -22.96
CA ALA A 545 4.18 -26.80 -22.76
C ALA A 545 2.87 -27.22 -23.45
N ILE A 546 1.73 -27.00 -22.79
CA ILE A 546 0.41 -27.36 -23.35
C ILE A 546 -0.53 -26.14 -23.29
N GLY A 547 -0.90 -25.64 -24.45
CA GLY A 547 -1.91 -24.61 -24.60
C GLY A 547 -3.20 -25.16 -25.16
N THR A 548 -4.34 -24.64 -24.71
CA THR A 548 -5.64 -24.83 -25.37
C THR A 548 -6.31 -23.48 -25.54
N LEU A 549 -6.71 -23.13 -26.76
CA LEU A 549 -7.46 -21.91 -27.08
C LEU A 549 -8.76 -22.28 -27.77
N THR A 550 -9.79 -21.44 -27.66
CA THR A 550 -10.98 -21.52 -28.52
C THR A 550 -10.59 -21.21 -29.96
N HIS A 551 -9.85 -20.12 -30.16
CA HIS A 551 -9.22 -19.78 -31.43
C HIS A 551 -8.08 -18.77 -31.23
N PHE A 552 -7.22 -18.63 -32.25
CA PHE A 552 -6.29 -17.51 -32.38
C PHE A 552 -6.46 -16.86 -33.75
N ARG A 553 -6.38 -15.53 -33.85
CA ARG A 553 -6.60 -14.81 -35.11
C ARG A 553 -5.62 -13.65 -35.28
N GLY A 554 -5.01 -13.58 -36.46
CA GLY A 554 -4.22 -12.46 -36.94
C GLY A 554 -3.19 -12.94 -37.96
N THR A 555 -2.16 -12.13 -38.19
CA THR A 555 -1.08 -12.40 -39.17
C THR A 555 0.25 -12.69 -38.48
N GLY A 556 0.23 -12.89 -37.15
CA GLY A 556 1.41 -13.17 -36.36
C GLY A 556 1.97 -14.59 -36.55
N ARG A 557 2.97 -14.91 -35.73
CA ARG A 557 3.76 -16.15 -35.82
C ARG A 557 3.39 -17.13 -34.72
N LEU A 558 3.30 -18.41 -35.09
CA LEU A 558 3.23 -19.53 -34.17
C LEU A 558 4.57 -20.25 -34.09
N ASN A 559 5.09 -20.42 -32.88
CA ASN A 559 6.28 -21.22 -32.59
C ASN A 559 5.85 -22.35 -31.65
N ILE A 560 5.95 -23.60 -32.07
CA ILE A 560 5.56 -24.76 -31.25
C ILE A 560 6.71 -25.75 -31.23
N PHE A 561 7.56 -25.68 -30.20
CA PHE A 561 8.84 -26.39 -30.11
C PHE A 561 8.91 -27.35 -28.92
N GLY A 562 9.92 -28.21 -28.89
CA GLY A 562 10.23 -29.03 -27.70
C GLY A 562 9.11 -29.99 -27.34
N ASN A 563 8.50 -30.64 -28.35
CA ASN A 563 7.33 -31.50 -28.22
C ASN A 563 6.08 -30.80 -27.62
N SER A 564 6.07 -29.47 -27.58
CA SER A 564 4.92 -28.70 -27.08
C SER A 564 3.67 -28.90 -27.92
N ARG A 565 2.52 -28.65 -27.32
CA ARG A 565 1.22 -28.88 -27.96
C ARG A 565 0.31 -27.67 -27.79
N LEU A 566 -0.16 -27.13 -28.90
CA LEU A 566 -1.25 -26.15 -28.94
C LEU A 566 -2.52 -26.85 -29.43
N ASN A 567 -3.60 -26.77 -28.67
CA ASN A 567 -4.91 -27.31 -29.03
C ASN A 567 -5.89 -26.19 -29.37
N LEU A 568 -6.71 -26.42 -30.38
CA LEU A 568 -7.97 -25.73 -30.57
C LEU A 568 -9.08 -26.51 -29.87
N ALA A 569 -9.90 -25.85 -29.06
CA ALA A 569 -11.04 -26.49 -28.39
C ALA A 569 -12.01 -27.07 -29.43
N ALA A 570 -12.50 -28.29 -29.22
CA ALA A 570 -13.41 -28.94 -30.16
C ALA A 570 -14.79 -28.24 -30.19
N GLY A 571 -15.51 -28.35 -31.31
CA GLY A 571 -16.86 -27.79 -31.47
C GLY A 571 -17.24 -27.30 -32.87
N ASN A 572 -16.43 -27.61 -33.91
CA ASN A 572 -16.64 -27.35 -35.35
C ASN A 572 -17.68 -26.27 -35.71
N GLY A 573 -17.27 -25.00 -35.66
CA GLY A 573 -18.09 -23.86 -36.10
C GLY A 573 -17.25 -22.67 -36.53
N THR A 574 -17.87 -21.68 -37.20
CA THR A 574 -17.19 -20.44 -37.67
C THR A 574 -16.53 -19.65 -36.55
N LEU A 575 -17.00 -19.83 -35.31
CA LEU A 575 -16.40 -19.22 -34.12
C LEU A 575 -15.06 -19.88 -33.73
N GLY A 576 -14.79 -21.12 -34.13
CA GLY A 576 -13.55 -21.86 -33.84
C GLY A 576 -12.42 -21.68 -34.88
N THR A 577 -12.71 -21.04 -36.02
CA THR A 577 -11.72 -20.86 -37.08
C THR A 577 -10.57 -19.97 -36.63
N SER A 578 -9.35 -20.50 -36.78
CA SER A 578 -8.11 -19.83 -36.41
C SER A 578 -7.35 -19.33 -37.64
N LYS A 579 -6.60 -18.24 -37.49
CA LYS A 579 -5.86 -17.56 -38.57
C LYS A 579 -4.49 -17.09 -38.05
N PHE A 580 -3.43 -17.36 -38.81
CA PHE A 580 -2.05 -16.97 -38.50
C PHE A 580 -1.26 -16.68 -39.78
N GLY A 581 -0.10 -16.00 -39.66
CA GLY A 581 0.73 -15.64 -40.81
C GLY A 581 1.93 -16.56 -41.08
N SER A 582 2.48 -17.19 -40.04
CA SER A 582 3.51 -18.22 -40.19
C SER A 582 3.55 -19.19 -38.99
N VAL A 583 4.02 -20.41 -39.22
CA VAL A 583 4.21 -21.42 -38.18
C VAL A 583 5.59 -22.07 -38.29
N SER A 584 6.20 -22.38 -37.14
CA SER A 584 7.39 -23.21 -37.03
C SER A 584 7.19 -24.27 -35.95
N PHE A 585 7.48 -25.53 -36.28
CA PHE A 585 7.41 -26.65 -35.34
C PHE A 585 8.77 -26.99 -34.71
N GLY A 586 9.88 -26.42 -35.20
CA GLY A 586 11.23 -26.79 -34.77
C GLY A 586 11.72 -28.10 -35.40
N VAL A 587 13.04 -28.36 -35.32
CA VAL A 587 13.68 -29.46 -36.07
C VAL A 587 14.10 -30.66 -35.21
N SER A 588 14.54 -30.43 -33.96
CA SER A 588 15.07 -31.47 -33.09
C SER A 588 14.00 -32.15 -32.23
N SER A 589 12.90 -31.47 -31.96
CA SER A 589 11.79 -31.95 -31.14
C SER A 589 10.51 -31.23 -31.58
N PRO A 590 9.98 -31.61 -32.75
CA PRO A 590 8.91 -30.85 -33.39
C PRO A 590 7.63 -30.85 -32.56
N GLY A 591 7.00 -29.69 -32.38
CA GLY A 591 5.75 -29.56 -31.66
C GLY A 591 4.51 -29.97 -32.46
N ARG A 592 3.34 -29.81 -31.84
CA ARG A 592 2.04 -30.22 -32.41
C ARG A 592 0.99 -29.11 -32.31
N LEU A 593 0.37 -28.80 -33.44
CA LEU A 593 -0.86 -28.00 -33.50
C LEU A 593 -2.04 -28.95 -33.72
N ASN A 594 -2.91 -29.08 -32.73
CA ASN A 594 -4.08 -29.95 -32.78
C ASN A 594 -5.34 -29.15 -33.12
N LEU A 595 -5.91 -29.40 -34.29
CA LEU A 595 -7.11 -28.71 -34.77
C LEU A 595 -8.38 -29.28 -34.12
N ASN A 596 -8.35 -30.53 -33.64
CA ASN A 596 -9.55 -31.32 -33.38
C ASN A 596 -10.44 -31.30 -34.64
N ASP A 597 -11.58 -30.62 -34.59
CA ASP A 597 -12.57 -30.50 -35.67
C ASP A 597 -12.68 -29.07 -36.24
N ASN A 598 -11.69 -28.21 -36.00
CA ASN A 598 -11.72 -26.81 -36.41
C ASN A 598 -11.10 -26.54 -37.80
N ASP A 599 -11.55 -25.45 -38.42
CA ASP A 599 -10.94 -24.87 -39.62
C ASP A 599 -9.71 -24.00 -39.25
N LEU A 600 -8.71 -23.96 -40.13
CA LEU A 600 -7.47 -23.22 -39.95
C LEU A 600 -7.07 -22.49 -41.25
N ILE A 601 -6.64 -21.25 -41.12
CA ILE A 601 -6.18 -20.41 -42.22
C ILE A 601 -4.72 -20.03 -41.98
N TRP A 602 -3.87 -20.29 -42.97
CA TRP A 602 -2.53 -19.73 -43.05
C TRP A 602 -2.53 -18.61 -44.09
N ASP A 603 -2.52 -17.37 -43.60
CA ASP A 603 -2.47 -16.13 -44.40
C ASP A 603 -1.02 -15.72 -44.65
N TYR A 604 -0.43 -16.24 -45.71
CA TYR A 604 1.00 -16.20 -45.93
C TYR A 604 1.44 -14.95 -46.69
N THR A 605 2.71 -14.59 -46.53
CA THR A 605 3.37 -13.59 -47.39
C THR A 605 4.48 -14.26 -48.18
N GLY A 606 4.62 -13.90 -49.46
CA GLY A 606 5.68 -14.45 -50.32
C GLY A 606 5.26 -15.77 -50.98
N ALA A 607 6.16 -16.75 -50.99
CA ALA A 607 5.91 -18.04 -51.64
C ALA A 607 4.85 -18.85 -50.87
N SER A 608 3.99 -19.55 -51.60
CA SER A 608 3.01 -20.45 -51.02
C SER A 608 3.68 -21.51 -50.13
N PRO A 609 3.20 -21.71 -48.88
CA PRO A 609 3.65 -22.76 -47.99
C PRO A 609 2.88 -24.08 -48.20
N LEU A 610 2.16 -24.28 -49.32
CA LEU A 610 1.33 -25.48 -49.56
C LEU A 610 2.10 -26.81 -49.34
N THR A 611 3.35 -26.87 -49.81
CA THR A 611 4.21 -28.05 -49.57
C THR A 611 4.53 -28.24 -48.09
N THR A 612 4.80 -27.15 -47.37
CA THR A 612 5.05 -27.17 -45.92
C THR A 612 3.81 -27.60 -45.14
N VAL A 613 2.61 -27.18 -45.56
CA VAL A 613 1.34 -27.65 -44.99
C VAL A 613 1.20 -29.15 -45.17
N ARG A 614 1.36 -29.67 -46.40
CA ARG A 614 1.32 -31.11 -46.66
C ARG A 614 2.32 -31.88 -45.79
N GLN A 615 3.58 -31.45 -45.75
CA GLN A 615 4.62 -32.09 -44.94
C GLN A 615 4.30 -32.07 -43.44
N SER A 616 3.74 -30.96 -42.94
CA SER A 616 3.35 -30.83 -41.53
C SER A 616 2.18 -31.73 -41.17
N ILE A 617 1.24 -31.96 -42.09
CA ILE A 617 0.11 -32.89 -41.88
C ILE A 617 0.59 -34.35 -42.04
N ALA A 618 1.39 -34.65 -43.06
CA ALA A 618 1.97 -35.98 -43.27
C ALA A 618 2.84 -36.44 -42.09
N SER A 619 3.65 -35.52 -41.53
CA SER A 619 4.42 -35.77 -40.31
C SER A 619 3.52 -36.12 -39.11
N ALA A 620 2.30 -35.58 -39.07
CA ALA A 620 1.32 -35.88 -38.02
C ALA A 620 0.54 -37.18 -38.27
N TYR A 621 0.29 -37.50 -39.55
CA TYR A 621 -0.45 -38.66 -40.05
C TYR A 621 0.50 -39.80 -40.44
N THR A 622 1.09 -40.46 -39.43
CA THR A 622 2.04 -41.55 -39.65
C THR A 622 1.33 -42.88 -39.87
N SER A 623 1.42 -43.43 -41.08
CA SER A 623 0.90 -44.76 -41.43
C SER A 623 -0.59 -44.97 -41.11
N GLY A 624 -1.43 -43.98 -41.40
CA GLY A 624 -2.87 -44.06 -41.11
C GLY A 624 -3.29 -43.62 -39.71
N THR A 625 -2.33 -43.24 -38.85
CA THR A 625 -2.58 -42.87 -37.46
C THR A 625 -2.16 -41.42 -37.17
N TRP A 626 -3.03 -40.70 -36.46
CA TRP A 626 -2.79 -39.32 -36.03
C TRP A 626 -2.08 -39.32 -34.67
N GLY A 627 -0.77 -39.08 -34.68
CA GLY A 627 0.05 -39.15 -33.46
C GLY A 627 1.41 -38.46 -33.56
N GLY A 628 1.85 -38.11 -34.77
CA GLY A 628 3.12 -37.41 -34.99
C GLY A 628 3.04 -35.90 -34.77
N SER A 629 4.19 -35.24 -34.98
CA SER A 629 4.34 -33.78 -34.86
C SER A 629 3.85 -33.04 -36.10
N GLY A 630 3.59 -31.74 -35.97
CA GLY A 630 3.06 -30.89 -37.03
C GLY A 630 1.58 -30.55 -36.84
N ILE A 631 0.83 -30.48 -37.95
CA ILE A 631 -0.59 -30.12 -37.97
C ILE A 631 -1.42 -31.40 -37.83
N ASN A 632 -2.17 -31.53 -36.74
CA ASN A 632 -2.74 -32.81 -36.30
C ASN A 632 -4.22 -32.65 -35.87
N SER A 633 -4.95 -33.76 -35.75
CA SER A 633 -6.33 -33.83 -35.25
C SER A 633 -6.54 -35.09 -34.38
N ASP A 634 -6.80 -34.90 -33.08
CA ASP A 634 -7.19 -36.01 -32.18
C ASP A 634 -8.53 -36.61 -32.60
N LEU A 635 -9.48 -35.81 -33.11
CA LEU A 635 -10.78 -36.32 -33.54
C LEU A 635 -10.67 -37.15 -34.81
N ALA A 636 -9.76 -36.80 -35.73
CA ALA A 636 -9.43 -37.66 -36.86
C ALA A 636 -8.73 -38.96 -36.41
N ALA A 637 -7.92 -38.92 -35.35
CA ALA A 637 -7.33 -40.11 -34.73
C ALA A 637 -8.41 -41.10 -34.26
N VAL A 638 -9.46 -40.59 -33.61
CA VAL A 638 -10.60 -41.41 -33.16
C VAL A 638 -11.36 -41.97 -34.35
N ALA A 639 -11.67 -41.14 -35.35
CA ALA A 639 -12.39 -41.53 -36.55
C ALA A 639 -11.63 -42.52 -37.46
N ALA A 640 -10.31 -42.66 -37.30
CA ALA A 640 -9.54 -43.67 -38.03
C ALA A 640 -10.04 -45.10 -37.78
N SER A 641 -10.73 -45.34 -36.65
CA SER A 641 -11.34 -46.63 -36.30
C SER A 641 -12.82 -46.77 -36.70
N THR A 642 -13.48 -45.70 -37.16
CA THR A 642 -14.91 -45.71 -37.53
C THR A 642 -15.12 -46.01 -39.02
N SER A 643 -16.35 -46.27 -39.47
CA SER A 643 -16.66 -46.46 -40.90
C SER A 643 -16.42 -45.19 -41.71
N THR A 644 -16.77 -44.03 -41.14
CA THR A 644 -16.50 -42.72 -41.71
C THR A 644 -15.09 -42.29 -41.35
N LYS A 645 -14.24 -42.06 -42.36
CA LYS A 645 -12.84 -41.65 -42.15
C LYS A 645 -12.71 -40.15 -42.35
N THR A 646 -12.05 -39.46 -41.41
CA THR A 646 -11.82 -38.02 -41.49
C THR A 646 -10.33 -37.68 -41.45
N GLY A 647 -9.97 -36.50 -41.94
CA GLY A 647 -8.63 -35.94 -41.90
C GLY A 647 -8.63 -34.42 -41.99
N ILE A 648 -7.48 -33.86 -42.36
CA ILE A 648 -7.30 -32.41 -42.54
C ILE A 648 -7.11 -32.15 -44.03
N GLY A 649 -8.19 -31.76 -44.70
CA GLY A 649 -8.11 -31.33 -46.08
C GLY A 649 -7.48 -29.95 -46.19
N TYR A 650 -6.76 -29.70 -47.28
CA TYR A 650 -6.09 -28.42 -47.51
C TYR A 650 -6.11 -28.01 -48.98
N ALA A 651 -6.20 -26.70 -49.24
CA ALA A 651 -6.18 -26.14 -50.59
C ALA A 651 -5.67 -24.70 -50.57
N GLU A 652 -5.13 -24.23 -51.71
CA GLU A 652 -5.00 -22.79 -51.92
C GLU A 652 -6.39 -22.15 -52.00
N ALA A 653 -6.52 -20.92 -51.51
CA ALA A 653 -7.76 -20.16 -51.71
C ALA A 653 -8.12 -20.04 -53.20
N THR A 654 -7.13 -19.87 -54.08
CA THR A 654 -7.32 -19.76 -55.52
C THR A 654 -7.85 -21.05 -56.16
N ASP A 655 -7.50 -22.22 -55.62
CA ASP A 655 -8.01 -23.51 -56.11
C ASP A 655 -9.52 -23.66 -55.84
N LEU A 656 -9.99 -23.03 -54.75
CA LEU A 656 -11.40 -22.98 -54.37
C LEU A 656 -12.14 -21.75 -54.93
N GLY A 657 -11.54 -21.04 -55.88
CA GLY A 657 -12.15 -19.87 -56.53
C GLY A 657 -12.08 -18.58 -55.71
N SER A 658 -11.16 -18.50 -54.75
CA SER A 658 -10.92 -17.34 -53.88
C SER A 658 -12.18 -16.84 -53.17
N PRO A 659 -12.83 -17.69 -52.34
CA PRO A 659 -14.03 -17.26 -51.62
C PRO A 659 -13.73 -16.06 -50.73
N ALA A 660 -14.68 -15.15 -50.54
CA ALA A 660 -14.46 -13.98 -49.69
C ALA A 660 -14.19 -14.35 -48.20
N THR A 661 -14.68 -15.50 -47.76
CA THR A 661 -14.50 -16.00 -46.39
C THR A 661 -14.31 -17.50 -46.35
N PHE A 662 -13.57 -17.99 -45.35
CA PHE A 662 -13.46 -19.40 -44.99
C PHE A 662 -13.66 -19.55 -43.49
N GLY A 663 -14.54 -20.46 -43.06
CA GLY A 663 -14.90 -20.58 -41.64
C GLY A 663 -15.42 -19.27 -41.01
N GLY A 664 -16.02 -18.38 -41.82
CA GLY A 664 -16.47 -17.05 -41.38
C GLY A 664 -15.36 -16.02 -41.17
N GLN A 665 -14.10 -16.33 -41.49
CA GLN A 665 -12.99 -15.39 -41.47
C GLN A 665 -12.69 -14.88 -42.88
N PRO A 666 -12.33 -13.58 -43.04
CA PRO A 666 -11.93 -13.04 -44.33
C PRO A 666 -10.59 -13.65 -44.78
N ILE A 667 -10.54 -13.97 -46.07
CA ILE A 667 -9.34 -14.49 -46.73
C ILE A 667 -9.08 -13.69 -48.01
N ASP A 668 -7.92 -13.93 -48.60
CA ASP A 668 -7.53 -13.42 -49.91
C ASP A 668 -6.85 -14.54 -50.72
N ASN A 669 -6.21 -14.18 -51.83
CA ASN A 669 -5.52 -15.13 -52.71
C ASN A 669 -4.21 -15.67 -52.13
N THR A 670 -3.76 -15.16 -50.98
CA THR A 670 -2.55 -15.58 -50.27
C THR A 670 -2.88 -16.37 -49.01
N SER A 671 -3.90 -17.23 -49.10
CA SER A 671 -4.39 -18.03 -47.98
C SER A 671 -4.38 -19.53 -48.30
N ILE A 672 -3.76 -20.35 -47.45
CA ILE A 672 -4.00 -21.80 -47.41
C ILE A 672 -5.17 -22.07 -46.46
N LEU A 673 -6.15 -22.81 -46.96
CA LEU A 673 -7.37 -23.16 -46.24
C LEU A 673 -7.27 -24.61 -45.80
N MET A 674 -7.39 -24.87 -44.51
CA MET A 674 -7.35 -26.21 -43.92
C MET A 674 -8.65 -26.49 -43.17
N ARG A 675 -9.21 -27.68 -43.35
CA ARG A 675 -10.49 -28.09 -42.75
C ARG A 675 -10.43 -29.51 -42.24
N TYR A 676 -10.98 -29.73 -41.06
CA TYR A 676 -11.37 -31.07 -40.64
C TYR A 676 -12.54 -31.56 -41.52
N THR A 677 -12.27 -32.56 -42.38
CA THR A 677 -13.24 -33.08 -43.35
C THR A 677 -13.12 -34.59 -43.55
N LEU A 678 -14.00 -35.15 -44.38
CA LEU A 678 -13.97 -36.54 -44.84
C LEU A 678 -12.73 -36.81 -45.70
N LEU A 679 -12.08 -37.95 -45.51
CA LEU A 679 -11.07 -38.40 -46.48
C LEU A 679 -11.77 -38.64 -47.82
N GLY A 680 -11.34 -37.94 -48.87
CA GLY A 680 -12.03 -37.94 -50.16
C GLY A 680 -12.70 -36.63 -50.55
N ASP A 681 -12.92 -35.70 -49.61
CA ASP A 681 -13.53 -34.38 -49.90
C ASP A 681 -12.47 -33.43 -50.46
N ALA A 682 -12.27 -33.45 -51.78
CA ALA A 682 -11.21 -32.68 -52.44
C ALA A 682 -11.48 -31.18 -52.44
N ASN A 683 -12.75 -30.76 -52.53
CA ASN A 683 -13.14 -29.35 -52.64
C ASN A 683 -13.46 -28.68 -51.28
N LEU A 684 -13.28 -29.39 -50.18
CA LEU A 684 -13.54 -28.95 -48.80
C LEU A 684 -15.01 -28.57 -48.54
N ASP A 685 -15.96 -29.11 -49.29
CA ASP A 685 -17.40 -28.82 -49.13
C ASP A 685 -18.09 -29.69 -48.06
N ARG A 686 -17.33 -30.56 -47.40
CA ARG A 686 -17.75 -31.52 -46.37
C ARG A 686 -18.57 -32.70 -46.88
N THR A 687 -18.60 -32.90 -48.19
CA THR A 687 -19.21 -34.08 -48.83
C THR A 687 -18.15 -34.80 -49.68
N VAL A 688 -18.35 -36.09 -49.88
CA VAL A 688 -17.57 -36.85 -50.87
C VAL A 688 -18.54 -37.27 -51.95
N ASN A 689 -18.32 -36.80 -53.17
CA ASN A 689 -19.23 -37.04 -54.28
C ASN A 689 -18.50 -37.11 -55.63
N ILE A 690 -19.27 -37.12 -56.74
CA ILE A 690 -18.73 -37.28 -58.08
C ILE A 690 -17.76 -36.15 -58.50
N ALA A 691 -17.89 -34.96 -57.93
CA ALA A 691 -16.95 -33.86 -58.17
C ALA A 691 -15.56 -34.18 -57.61
N ASP A 692 -15.48 -34.81 -56.45
CA ASP A 692 -14.21 -35.22 -55.85
C ASP A 692 -13.57 -36.36 -56.62
N PHE A 693 -14.38 -37.34 -57.02
CA PHE A 693 -13.91 -38.43 -57.87
C PHE A 693 -13.37 -37.92 -59.21
N ALA A 694 -14.02 -36.91 -59.82
CA ALA A 694 -13.55 -36.31 -61.06
C ALA A 694 -12.19 -35.60 -60.89
N ARG A 695 -11.94 -34.96 -59.74
CA ARG A 695 -10.65 -34.31 -59.44
C ARG A 695 -9.52 -35.32 -59.30
N LEU A 696 -9.75 -36.36 -58.50
CA LEU A 696 -8.80 -37.47 -58.35
C LEU A 696 -8.54 -38.14 -59.70
N GLY A 697 -9.59 -38.44 -60.46
CA GLY A 697 -9.49 -39.09 -61.77
C GLY A 697 -8.70 -38.28 -62.79
N ALA A 698 -8.85 -36.95 -62.80
CA ALA A 698 -8.11 -36.05 -63.67
C ALA A 698 -6.60 -36.01 -63.36
N SER A 699 -6.22 -36.39 -62.13
CA SER A 699 -4.85 -36.30 -61.63
C SER A 699 -4.23 -37.67 -61.32
N PHE A 700 -4.88 -38.76 -61.72
CA PHE A 700 -4.47 -40.13 -61.37
C PHE A 700 -3.08 -40.47 -61.91
N ASN A 701 -2.25 -41.10 -61.07
CA ASN A 701 -0.86 -41.46 -61.35
C ASN A 701 0.07 -40.25 -61.58
N SER A 702 -0.23 -39.12 -60.92
CA SER A 702 0.60 -37.91 -60.93
C SER A 702 0.83 -37.39 -59.51
N ALA A 703 1.76 -36.44 -59.36
CA ALA A 703 1.93 -35.73 -58.10
C ALA A 703 0.88 -34.61 -57.96
N GLY A 704 0.39 -34.37 -56.76
CA GLY A 704 -0.55 -33.29 -56.49
C GLY A 704 -0.82 -33.09 -55.01
N ALA A 705 -1.66 -32.11 -54.70
CA ALA A 705 -2.11 -31.83 -53.34
C ALA A 705 -3.47 -32.46 -53.06
N TRP A 706 -4.00 -32.26 -51.86
CA TRP A 706 -5.31 -32.74 -51.44
C TRP A 706 -6.44 -32.36 -52.42
N PHE A 707 -6.45 -31.11 -52.89
CA PHE A 707 -7.43 -30.64 -53.89
C PHE A 707 -7.40 -31.42 -55.21
N ASN A 708 -6.26 -32.01 -55.55
CA ASN A 708 -6.09 -32.84 -56.74
C ASN A 708 -6.44 -34.32 -56.48
N GLY A 709 -6.54 -34.74 -55.21
CA GLY A 709 -6.90 -36.11 -54.83
C GLY A 709 -5.85 -36.85 -53.98
N ASP A 710 -4.82 -36.19 -53.43
CA ASP A 710 -3.89 -36.80 -52.46
C ASP A 710 -4.52 -36.79 -51.05
N PHE A 711 -5.24 -37.84 -50.70
CA PHE A 711 -6.00 -37.94 -49.45
C PHE A 711 -5.21 -38.61 -48.32
N ASN A 712 -4.04 -39.17 -48.62
CA ASN A 712 -3.16 -39.83 -47.66
C ASN A 712 -1.88 -39.01 -47.34
N TYR A 713 -1.69 -37.87 -48.00
CA TYR A 713 -0.60 -36.89 -47.84
C TYR A 713 0.77 -37.35 -48.35
N ASP A 714 0.87 -38.46 -49.08
CA ASP A 714 2.14 -39.00 -49.60
C ASP A 714 2.69 -38.20 -50.80
N GLY A 715 1.86 -37.35 -51.41
CA GLY A 715 2.19 -36.47 -52.53
C GLY A 715 1.97 -37.09 -53.92
N SER A 716 1.41 -38.29 -53.99
CA SER A 716 1.13 -39.04 -55.23
C SER A 716 -0.33 -39.50 -55.26
N ILE A 717 -1.04 -39.23 -56.36
CA ILE A 717 -2.46 -39.55 -56.46
C ILE A 717 -2.61 -40.92 -57.10
N ASN A 718 -3.04 -41.91 -56.32
CA ASN A 718 -3.05 -43.30 -56.75
C ASN A 718 -4.24 -44.11 -56.18
N ILE A 719 -4.15 -45.44 -56.28
CA ILE A 719 -5.21 -46.35 -55.82
C ILE A 719 -5.44 -46.28 -54.31
N GLY A 720 -4.42 -45.91 -53.53
CA GLY A 720 -4.52 -45.66 -52.10
C GLY A 720 -5.50 -44.53 -51.79
N ASP A 721 -5.41 -43.42 -52.54
CA ASP A 721 -6.32 -42.28 -52.38
C ASP A 721 -7.74 -42.61 -52.84
N PHE A 722 -7.86 -43.32 -53.97
CA PHE A 722 -9.17 -43.78 -54.44
C PHE A 722 -9.86 -44.65 -53.38
N SER A 723 -9.11 -45.50 -52.68
CA SER A 723 -9.65 -46.34 -51.60
C SER A 723 -10.17 -45.52 -50.42
N LEU A 724 -9.49 -44.41 -50.08
CA LEU A 724 -9.95 -43.48 -49.05
C LEU A 724 -11.21 -42.73 -49.48
N LEU A 725 -11.25 -42.21 -50.72
CA LEU A 725 -12.43 -41.56 -51.28
C LEU A 725 -13.63 -42.51 -51.31
N ALA A 726 -13.46 -43.71 -51.87
CA ALA A 726 -14.52 -44.71 -51.98
C ALA A 726 -15.09 -45.14 -50.61
N SER A 727 -14.30 -45.04 -49.54
CA SER A 727 -14.76 -45.37 -48.18
C SER A 727 -15.80 -44.39 -47.61
N ASN A 728 -15.89 -43.19 -48.18
CA ASN A 728 -16.80 -42.11 -47.74
C ASN A 728 -17.77 -41.62 -48.84
N PHE A 729 -17.74 -42.20 -50.04
CA PHE A 729 -18.45 -41.75 -51.25
C PHE A 729 -19.98 -41.93 -51.21
#